data_AF-A0A9N8HIN9-F1
#
_entry.id   AF-A0A9N8HIN9-F1
#
_cell.length_a   1.000
_cell.length_b   1.000
_cell.length_c   1.000
_cell.angle_alpha   90.00
_cell.angle_beta   90.00
_cell.angle_gamma   90.00
#
_symmetry.space_group_name_H-M   'P 1'
#
loop_
_entity.id
_entity.type
_entity.pdbx_description
1 polymer ?
#
loop_
_entity_poly.entity_id
_entity_poly.type
_entity_poly.pdbx_seq_one_letter_code
_entity_poly.pdbx_strand_id
1 'polypeptide(L)'
;MMSLTRSWLLAFLGLVVLFSIESAKGQASNLTVLNLPMVQGDRNNVTHHVPSTTTTSDDDAMTFESWGPCARASFDYIDLTPQDVVEPCILYDTMPPNRTDSNSSFLVTLVQVTPAASSCYSMRDGALVSVELLNAENDGRGVAIGFHRNFYIQFRLVSVIAGNGDYNGTDYYFARHAHVLSTAITALRPQYIIGTCSFFSQPEAQVALQHQTMLLAQVGPPSYYQTGNPYIFGFHLNSDNYPLPAVRALGFSAASKDQPVRVLYRTVAEFFYSTCRSAIDALKELGFTNVMQVEYVPDDDHNGDGIQNQFDPAFLHALADQTCPPNNTQHPAIFACFRSEQDIVLPRWLQNGCRPSSIWLTPATWGWATANPDKIPYMQGGGQWHEAFTYSDAYYASGQDLLVQSEQRFGYFGTYDFVVSYSIPMLFVEHLKNTYRVTDHPDPETDFQTNYEMLRRSMVILDGTTLFGPVSFDDNQRNIGRAPAGTQWLTNSTNLHNKGSALMNHENDNNKSTRQDIVSVYNNYLVSPDFMAQAEIEFPAPSGMDCPPGQFFNESLAMNSSSLLTEKCSQCPTDTVTYEYNQFMKCLPCPTGSTTQGRSGETACYYEDEHLIPDGVRIFGYFMVSVTWALAIFFLSWLIRWRQDPVMQIAQVSFMSLICVGATISSSTIIALSWQAGVGEDTSAATTACRVAPFLYCTGWVLQYGSLTAKTNRLYKITRRNSYERRTITSLESAWIIALILALDLAVVVTWTLVHPLEYRRETTSVAIGEEQGHVVTISSYGRCAPADGSSIWAFAGPIVGIHVILMIVTNLLLYQISDLEDRYQEQKYVALASMYVFQVLVIGLPVLFSVGDSTAAIFLVLSGVIALNDVGILSFLFIPKIHFRSKGLAEGIGIGESLRRSTNRKVQMRELSRQSGLDSNSSHHSSRSCYSAASSRKQQALHLGSTAAESTTDHPVGDRKKPNLDSANFNELKYAILEERCHLLEQQNRELADEIRHLRGSDLPAEEAAPVNVDQTEVSDMSIGSFGDESSGSS
;
A
#
# COMPACT_ATOMS: atom_id res chain seq x y z
N MET A 1 44.52 6.60 38.46
CA MET A 1 43.32 5.71 38.38
C MET A 1 42.15 6.19 39.24
N MET A 2 42.29 6.46 40.55
CA MET A 2 41.15 6.74 41.47
C MET A 2 40.31 8.02 41.21
N SER A 3 40.60 8.82 40.17
CA SER A 3 39.75 9.96 39.77
C SER A 3 38.63 9.53 38.80
N LEU A 4 38.98 8.73 37.78
CA LEU A 4 38.08 8.29 36.71
C LEU A 4 36.87 7.49 37.22
N THR A 5 37.00 6.77 38.34
CA THR A 5 35.93 5.94 38.89
C THR A 5 34.78 6.72 39.54
N ARG A 6 34.89 8.04 39.73
CA ARG A 6 33.80 8.86 40.30
C ARG A 6 32.80 9.40 39.27
N SER A 7 33.26 9.84 38.10
CA SER A 7 32.36 10.46 37.10
C SER A 7 31.35 9.48 36.50
N TRP A 8 31.79 8.25 36.20
CA TRP A 8 30.95 7.21 35.59
C TRP A 8 29.80 6.73 36.49
N LEU A 9 29.97 6.78 37.82
CA LEU A 9 28.96 6.31 38.76
C LEU A 9 27.71 7.22 38.82
N LEU A 10 27.86 8.49 38.45
CA LEU A 10 26.76 9.47 38.46
C LEU A 10 25.95 9.45 37.16
N ALA A 11 26.59 9.22 36.01
CA ALA A 11 25.90 9.11 34.72
C ALA A 11 24.92 7.91 34.68
N PHE A 12 25.32 6.77 35.27
CA PHE A 12 24.53 5.54 35.24
C PHE A 12 23.22 5.63 36.03
N LEU A 13 23.16 6.48 37.07
CA LEU A 13 21.95 6.69 37.88
C LEU A 13 20.88 7.54 37.17
N GLY A 14 21.25 8.31 36.13
CA GLY A 14 20.31 9.19 35.41
C GLY A 14 19.35 8.44 34.47
N LEU A 15 19.82 7.41 33.76
CA LEU A 15 19.01 6.72 32.75
C LEU A 15 17.86 5.88 33.33
N VAL A 16 18.02 5.35 34.54
CA VAL A 16 17.09 4.35 35.12
C VAL A 16 15.72 4.95 35.47
N VAL A 17 15.62 6.27 35.66
CA VAL A 17 14.40 6.95 36.12
C VAL A 17 13.41 7.26 34.99
N LEU A 18 13.86 7.28 33.73
CA LEU A 18 13.05 7.76 32.59
C LEU A 18 12.14 6.70 31.93
N PHE A 19 12.22 5.43 32.33
CA PHE A 19 11.66 4.29 31.58
C PHE A 19 10.42 3.62 32.20
N SER A 20 9.76 4.22 33.19
CA SER A 20 8.75 3.53 34.02
C SER A 20 7.35 4.17 34.07
N ILE A 21 6.98 4.99 33.08
CA ILE A 21 5.64 5.61 33.00
C ILE A 21 5.12 5.60 31.56
N GLU A 22 4.40 4.54 31.17
CA GLU A 22 3.16 4.57 30.34
C GLU A 22 2.70 3.16 29.93
N SER A 23 1.56 2.67 30.47
CA SER A 23 0.74 1.62 29.86
C SER A 23 -0.64 1.43 30.56
N ALA A 24 -1.59 0.86 29.81
CA ALA A 24 -2.84 0.18 30.21
C ALA A 24 -4.13 0.97 30.58
N LYS A 25 -5.11 0.94 29.65
CA LYS A 25 -6.61 0.86 29.76
C LYS A 25 -7.20 1.05 28.34
N GLY A 26 -8.34 0.46 27.92
CA GLY A 26 -9.30 -0.51 28.48
C GLY A 26 -10.50 -0.70 27.50
N GLN A 27 -11.33 -1.75 27.60
CA GLN A 27 -12.30 -2.14 26.54
C GLN A 27 -13.66 -2.69 27.06
N ALA A 28 -14.80 -2.32 26.43
CA ALA A 28 -16.19 -2.84 26.61
C ALA A 28 -17.18 -2.15 25.61
N SER A 29 -18.43 -2.58 25.31
CA SER A 29 -19.08 -3.92 25.24
C SER A 29 -20.55 -3.84 24.68
N ASN A 30 -20.96 -4.78 23.81
CA ASN A 30 -22.31 -5.29 23.43
C ASN A 30 -23.63 -4.51 23.72
N LEU A 31 -24.58 -4.50 22.74
CA LEU A 31 -25.88 -5.24 22.82
C LEU A 31 -26.71 -5.30 21.49
N THR A 32 -27.88 -5.97 21.51
CA THR A 32 -28.85 -6.27 20.42
C THR A 32 -30.30 -5.89 20.88
N VAL A 33 -31.46 -6.09 20.21
CA VAL A 33 -32.00 -7.03 19.17
C VAL A 33 -33.28 -6.43 18.51
N LEU A 34 -33.71 -6.84 17.28
CA LEU A 34 -35.12 -7.20 16.87
C LEU A 34 -35.33 -7.41 15.35
N ASN A 35 -36.53 -7.84 14.91
CA ASN A 35 -36.75 -8.67 13.69
C ASN A 35 -38.23 -8.68 13.15
N LEU A 36 -38.47 -9.25 11.94
CA LEU A 36 -39.76 -9.72 11.31
C LEU A 36 -40.73 -8.68 10.67
N PRO A 37 -41.64 -9.05 9.71
CA PRO A 37 -41.74 -10.24 8.82
C PRO A 37 -42.12 -9.96 7.31
N MET A 38 -42.37 -11.06 6.56
CA MET A 38 -42.67 -11.19 5.11
C MET A 38 -44.10 -10.84 4.63
N VAL A 39 -44.28 -10.67 3.30
CA VAL A 39 -45.44 -11.14 2.48
C VAL A 39 -44.92 -11.72 1.15
N GLN A 40 -45.67 -12.63 0.49
CA GLN A 40 -45.29 -13.37 -0.72
C GLN A 40 -46.52 -13.59 -1.63
N GLY A 41 -46.34 -13.65 -2.96
CA GLY A 41 -47.39 -13.92 -3.98
C GLY A 41 -46.81 -14.50 -5.28
N ASP A 42 -47.59 -15.26 -6.06
CA ASP A 42 -47.06 -16.22 -7.06
C ASP A 42 -48.02 -16.50 -8.26
N ARG A 43 -47.46 -16.89 -9.42
CA ARG A 43 -48.02 -17.68 -10.55
C ARG A 43 -49.03 -17.16 -11.63
N ASN A 44 -48.62 -17.40 -12.89
CA ASN A 44 -49.25 -18.26 -13.96
C ASN A 44 -49.89 -17.68 -15.25
N ASN A 45 -49.27 -18.08 -16.38
CA ASN A 45 -49.76 -18.39 -17.74
C ASN A 45 -51.28 -18.38 -18.09
N VAL A 46 -51.60 -17.80 -19.27
CA VAL A 46 -52.68 -18.22 -20.21
C VAL A 46 -52.18 -18.06 -21.67
N THR A 47 -52.82 -18.69 -22.67
CA THR A 47 -52.33 -18.84 -24.06
C THR A 47 -53.35 -18.47 -25.15
N HIS A 48 -52.85 -18.01 -26.32
CA HIS A 48 -53.45 -18.03 -27.68
C HIS A 48 -54.80 -17.30 -27.95
N HIS A 49 -54.80 -16.38 -28.92
CA HIS A 49 -55.44 -16.57 -30.24
C HIS A 49 -55.08 -15.44 -31.24
N VAL A 50 -55.21 -15.69 -32.55
CA VAL A 50 -54.99 -14.73 -33.64
C VAL A 50 -56.19 -14.74 -34.61
N PRO A 51 -56.76 -13.57 -34.98
CA PRO A 51 -57.66 -13.40 -36.13
C PRO A 51 -56.93 -12.77 -37.34
N SER A 52 -57.55 -12.86 -38.52
CA SER A 52 -56.92 -12.52 -39.82
C SER A 52 -57.53 -11.30 -40.52
N THR A 53 -56.66 -10.43 -41.03
CA THR A 53 -56.82 -9.58 -42.24
C THR A 53 -58.24 -9.27 -42.76
N THR A 54 -58.65 -8.00 -42.64
CA THR A 54 -59.56 -7.33 -43.60
C THR A 54 -59.15 -5.88 -43.80
N THR A 55 -58.91 -5.49 -45.05
CA THR A 55 -58.71 -4.10 -45.46
C THR A 55 -60.06 -3.52 -45.94
N THR A 56 -60.63 -2.57 -45.20
CA THR A 56 -61.94 -1.96 -45.53
C THR A 56 -61.98 -0.46 -45.23
N SER A 57 -62.03 0.33 -46.30
CA SER A 57 -62.87 1.53 -46.54
C SER A 57 -63.03 2.70 -45.55
N ASP A 58 -62.67 2.58 -44.28
CA ASP A 58 -63.24 3.46 -43.24
C ASP A 58 -62.34 4.65 -42.87
N ASP A 59 -61.04 4.61 -43.21
CA ASP A 59 -60.10 5.72 -42.96
C ASP A 59 -60.44 7.01 -43.77
N ASP A 60 -61.18 6.93 -44.89
CA ASP A 60 -61.60 8.08 -45.72
C ASP A 60 -62.73 8.94 -45.08
N ALA A 61 -63.30 8.52 -43.94
CA ALA A 61 -64.46 9.15 -43.31
C ALA A 61 -64.17 9.90 -41.99
N MET A 62 -62.94 9.84 -41.47
CA MET A 62 -62.59 10.40 -40.16
C MET A 62 -62.30 11.90 -40.21
N THR A 63 -63.12 12.69 -39.52
CA THR A 63 -62.90 14.12 -39.25
C THR A 63 -62.34 14.33 -37.84
N PHE A 64 -61.71 15.46 -37.57
CA PHE A 64 -61.15 15.74 -36.23
C PHE A 64 -62.23 15.67 -35.13
N GLU A 65 -63.45 16.12 -35.43
CA GLU A 65 -64.61 16.09 -34.54
C GLU A 65 -65.15 14.67 -34.27
N SER A 66 -64.69 13.65 -35.01
CA SER A 66 -65.05 12.25 -34.78
C SER A 66 -64.16 11.57 -33.72
N TRP A 67 -63.02 12.16 -33.37
CA TRP A 67 -62.06 11.57 -32.42
C TRP A 67 -62.45 11.86 -30.98
N GLY A 68 -62.84 10.82 -30.25
CA GLY A 68 -63.15 10.89 -28.83
C GLY A 68 -61.89 11.03 -27.95
N PRO A 69 -62.06 11.30 -26.64
CA PRO A 69 -60.97 11.22 -25.68
C PRO A 69 -60.44 9.78 -25.59
N CYS A 70 -59.13 9.61 -25.43
CA CYS A 70 -58.52 8.30 -25.27
C CYS A 70 -59.02 7.57 -24.02
N ALA A 71 -59.27 6.26 -24.14
CA ALA A 71 -59.85 5.42 -23.08
C ALA A 71 -58.82 4.86 -22.08
N ARG A 72 -57.56 5.28 -22.16
CA ARG A 72 -56.40 4.82 -21.40
C ARG A 72 -55.51 6.04 -21.08
N ALA A 73 -54.81 6.02 -19.95
CA ALA A 73 -53.74 6.98 -19.67
C ALA A 73 -52.52 6.67 -20.57
N SER A 74 -51.59 7.63 -20.71
CA SER A 74 -50.45 7.50 -21.62
C SER A 74 -49.60 6.23 -21.38
N PHE A 75 -49.40 5.87 -20.11
CA PHE A 75 -48.62 4.70 -19.69
C PHE A 75 -49.35 3.37 -19.94
N ASP A 76 -50.69 3.31 -19.78
CA ASP A 76 -51.48 2.09 -19.95
C ASP A 76 -51.44 1.51 -21.39
N TYR A 77 -50.80 2.22 -22.33
CA TYR A 77 -50.54 1.77 -23.69
C TYR A 77 -49.34 0.82 -23.82
N ILE A 78 -48.49 0.66 -22.79
CA ILE A 78 -47.38 -0.31 -22.84
C ILE A 78 -47.83 -1.77 -22.88
N ASP A 79 -49.04 -2.07 -22.37
CA ASP A 79 -49.62 -3.41 -22.33
C ASP A 79 -50.24 -3.86 -23.67
N LEU A 80 -50.03 -3.11 -24.75
CA LEU A 80 -50.53 -3.46 -26.08
C LEU A 80 -49.67 -4.51 -26.78
N THR A 81 -50.33 -5.43 -27.48
CA THR A 81 -49.71 -6.40 -28.39
C THR A 81 -49.66 -5.85 -29.83
N PRO A 82 -48.80 -6.39 -30.70
CA PRO A 82 -48.82 -6.13 -32.15
C PRO A 82 -50.15 -6.48 -32.87
N GLN A 83 -51.10 -7.10 -32.17
CA GLN A 83 -52.42 -7.47 -32.70
C GLN A 83 -53.53 -6.50 -32.26
N ASP A 84 -53.29 -5.64 -31.27
CA ASP A 84 -54.31 -4.71 -30.76
C ASP A 84 -54.51 -3.53 -31.73
N VAL A 85 -55.74 -3.38 -32.20
CA VAL A 85 -56.15 -2.23 -33.03
C VAL A 85 -56.51 -1.06 -32.11
N VAL A 86 -55.91 0.10 -32.38
CA VAL A 86 -56.17 1.36 -31.67
C VAL A 86 -56.65 2.38 -32.70
N GLU A 87 -57.81 2.97 -32.46
CA GLU A 87 -58.38 4.03 -33.28
C GLU A 87 -57.87 5.41 -32.87
N PRO A 88 -57.88 6.41 -33.79
CA PRO A 88 -57.46 7.76 -33.47
C PRO A 88 -58.23 8.37 -32.31
N CYS A 89 -57.52 8.81 -31.28
CA CYS A 89 -58.11 9.42 -30.08
C CYS A 89 -57.29 10.60 -29.56
N ILE A 90 -57.97 11.58 -28.96
CA ILE A 90 -57.35 12.75 -28.35
C ILE A 90 -56.96 12.37 -26.91
N LEU A 91 -55.67 12.34 -26.61
CA LEU A 91 -55.17 12.05 -25.26
C LEU A 91 -55.23 13.31 -24.39
N TYR A 92 -54.74 14.44 -24.92
CA TYR A 92 -54.73 15.73 -24.24
C TYR A 92 -55.26 16.84 -25.16
N ASP A 93 -56.13 17.70 -24.65
CA ASP A 93 -56.52 18.98 -25.27
C ASP A 93 -56.54 20.06 -24.18
N THR A 94 -55.43 20.79 -24.07
CA THR A 94 -55.12 21.64 -22.90
C THR A 94 -55.66 23.07 -23.02
N MET A 95 -56.90 23.22 -23.50
CA MET A 95 -57.55 24.53 -23.67
C MET A 95 -57.48 25.38 -22.38
N PRO A 96 -56.82 26.56 -22.40
CA PRO A 96 -56.55 27.32 -21.17
C PRO A 96 -57.86 27.86 -20.54
N PRO A 97 -58.06 27.71 -19.22
CA PRO A 97 -59.35 27.94 -18.57
C PRO A 97 -59.73 29.43 -18.45
N ASN A 98 -58.74 30.33 -18.46
CA ASN A 98 -58.95 31.78 -18.34
C ASN A 98 -58.47 32.50 -19.62
N ARG A 99 -59.24 32.38 -20.72
CA ARG A 99 -59.14 33.37 -21.81
C ARG A 99 -59.85 34.66 -21.38
N THR A 100 -59.14 35.53 -20.66
CA THR A 100 -59.60 36.91 -20.47
C THR A 100 -59.52 37.64 -21.80
N ASP A 101 -60.66 38.07 -22.34
CA ASP A 101 -60.77 38.85 -23.58
C ASP A 101 -60.07 40.22 -23.45
N SER A 102 -58.76 40.20 -23.66
CA SER A 102 -57.88 41.36 -23.66
C SER A 102 -57.05 41.33 -24.94
N ASN A 103 -56.80 42.50 -25.53
CA ASN A 103 -55.96 42.67 -26.73
C ASN A 103 -54.45 42.44 -26.45
N SER A 104 -54.14 41.61 -25.45
CA SER A 104 -52.82 41.36 -24.89
C SER A 104 -52.62 39.90 -24.49
N SER A 105 -53.51 38.98 -24.88
CA SER A 105 -53.42 37.55 -24.57
C SER A 105 -53.69 36.73 -25.84
N PHE A 106 -52.67 36.01 -26.31
CA PHE A 106 -52.70 35.24 -27.56
C PHE A 106 -52.68 33.73 -27.29
N LEU A 107 -53.22 32.94 -28.22
CA LEU A 107 -53.23 31.48 -28.14
C LEU A 107 -52.31 30.87 -29.21
N VAL A 108 -51.35 30.05 -28.79
CA VAL A 108 -50.49 29.27 -29.68
C VAL A 108 -50.87 27.79 -29.55
N THR A 109 -51.36 27.20 -30.65
CA THR A 109 -51.75 25.79 -30.69
C THR A 109 -50.57 24.92 -31.16
N LEU A 110 -50.27 23.90 -30.37
CA LEU A 110 -49.26 22.87 -30.63
C LEU A 110 -49.99 21.55 -30.92
N VAL A 111 -49.63 20.88 -32.01
CA VAL A 111 -50.12 19.51 -32.30
C VAL A 111 -49.00 18.50 -32.08
N GLN A 112 -49.32 17.41 -31.39
CA GLN A 112 -48.45 16.25 -31.21
C GLN A 112 -49.25 15.02 -31.65
N VAL A 113 -48.70 14.20 -32.56
CA VAL A 113 -49.34 12.95 -32.99
C VAL A 113 -48.37 11.82 -32.68
N THR A 114 -48.82 10.75 -32.04
CA THR A 114 -47.93 9.67 -31.56
C THR A 114 -48.49 8.28 -31.86
N PRO A 115 -47.63 7.26 -31.96
CA PRO A 115 -48.09 5.87 -31.93
C PRO A 115 -48.61 5.53 -30.53
N ALA A 116 -49.50 4.55 -30.46
CA ALA A 116 -49.84 3.86 -29.22
C ALA A 116 -48.71 2.92 -28.73
N ALA A 117 -47.59 2.86 -29.47
CA ALA A 117 -46.47 1.96 -29.24
C ALA A 117 -45.86 2.07 -27.84
N SER A 118 -45.34 0.95 -27.37
CA SER A 118 -44.82 0.73 -26.01
C SER A 118 -43.63 1.63 -25.61
N SER A 119 -42.98 2.28 -26.57
CA SER A 119 -41.79 3.12 -26.36
C SER A 119 -42.06 4.63 -26.26
N CYS A 120 -43.28 5.10 -26.48
CA CYS A 120 -43.56 6.53 -26.73
C CYS A 120 -44.48 7.23 -25.72
N TYR A 121 -44.79 6.59 -24.58
CA TYR A 121 -45.70 7.14 -23.57
C TYR A 121 -45.15 8.40 -22.88
N SER A 122 -43.87 8.37 -22.48
CA SER A 122 -43.16 9.41 -21.74
C SER A 122 -43.10 10.74 -22.51
N MET A 123 -42.98 10.66 -23.83
CA MET A 123 -42.94 11.78 -24.76
C MET A 123 -44.26 12.58 -24.76
N ARG A 124 -45.43 11.94 -24.61
CA ARG A 124 -46.73 12.63 -24.54
C ARG A 124 -46.86 13.47 -23.27
N ASP A 125 -46.41 12.90 -22.15
CA ASP A 125 -46.59 13.47 -20.82
C ASP A 125 -45.60 14.61 -20.54
N GLY A 126 -44.39 14.55 -21.09
CA GLY A 126 -43.42 15.65 -21.02
C GLY A 126 -43.93 16.95 -21.66
N ALA A 127 -44.59 16.85 -22.83
CA ALA A 127 -45.19 18.00 -23.51
C ALA A 127 -46.38 18.61 -22.72
N LEU A 128 -47.16 17.78 -22.03
CA LEU A 128 -48.24 18.23 -21.15
C LEU A 128 -47.69 19.06 -19.98
N VAL A 129 -46.65 18.55 -19.30
CA VAL A 129 -46.06 19.22 -18.12
C VAL A 129 -45.51 20.60 -18.48
N SER A 130 -44.79 20.76 -19.59
CA SER A 130 -44.28 22.08 -19.98
C SER A 130 -45.41 23.06 -20.33
N VAL A 131 -46.42 22.64 -21.08
CA VAL A 131 -47.55 23.51 -21.45
C VAL A 131 -48.39 23.95 -20.24
N GLU A 132 -48.61 23.09 -19.25
CA GLU A 132 -49.28 23.49 -18.00
C GLU A 132 -48.48 24.53 -17.21
N LEU A 133 -47.16 24.34 -17.07
CA LEU A 133 -46.28 25.28 -16.36
C LEU A 133 -46.23 26.65 -17.05
N LEU A 134 -46.05 26.66 -18.37
CA LEU A 134 -46.04 27.88 -19.18
C LEU A 134 -47.38 28.63 -19.11
N ASN A 135 -48.51 27.92 -19.06
CA ASN A 135 -49.83 28.51 -18.88
C ASN A 135 -50.08 29.04 -17.47
N ALA A 136 -49.42 28.48 -16.45
CA ALA A 136 -49.52 28.94 -15.06
C ALA A 136 -48.75 30.24 -14.79
N GLU A 137 -47.83 30.65 -15.66
CA GLU A 137 -47.11 31.93 -15.56
C GLU A 137 -48.07 33.14 -15.44
N ASN A 138 -47.57 34.19 -14.78
CA ASN A 138 -48.22 35.50 -14.68
C ASN A 138 -49.69 35.42 -14.20
N ASP A 139 -49.94 34.64 -13.14
CA ASP A 139 -51.27 34.42 -12.55
C ASP A 139 -52.25 33.68 -13.49
N GLY A 140 -51.75 32.73 -14.29
CA GLY A 140 -52.55 31.96 -15.25
C GLY A 140 -52.80 32.68 -16.59
N ARG A 141 -52.12 33.80 -16.84
CA ARG A 141 -52.18 34.55 -18.11
C ARG A 141 -51.22 33.99 -19.16
N GLY A 142 -50.30 33.12 -18.78
CA GLY A 142 -49.28 32.56 -19.66
C GLY A 142 -48.03 33.43 -19.75
N VAL A 143 -47.21 33.17 -20.77
CA VAL A 143 -45.82 33.63 -20.87
C VAL A 143 -45.72 35.07 -21.37
N ALA A 144 -45.00 35.92 -20.65
CA ALA A 144 -44.89 37.34 -21.00
C ALA A 144 -43.90 37.63 -22.16
N ILE A 145 -44.36 38.41 -23.15
CA ILE A 145 -43.63 38.79 -24.38
C ILE A 145 -43.73 40.30 -24.68
N GLY A 146 -42.95 40.75 -25.67
CA GLY A 146 -42.82 42.16 -26.06
C GLY A 146 -41.81 42.92 -25.20
N PHE A 147 -41.33 44.06 -25.71
CA PHE A 147 -40.32 44.90 -25.04
C PHE A 147 -40.73 45.29 -23.60
N HIS A 148 -42.01 45.59 -23.40
CA HIS A 148 -42.57 45.94 -22.09
C HIS A 148 -43.10 44.75 -21.26
N ARG A 149 -43.07 43.50 -21.77
CA ARG A 149 -43.59 42.29 -21.10
C ARG A 149 -45.07 42.39 -20.62
N ASN A 150 -45.88 43.18 -21.33
CA ASN A 150 -47.30 43.41 -21.03
C ASN A 150 -48.27 42.59 -21.90
N PHE A 151 -47.74 41.78 -22.81
CA PHE A 151 -48.49 40.87 -23.68
C PHE A 151 -48.15 39.43 -23.27
N TYR A 152 -49.09 38.50 -23.40
CA TYR A 152 -48.97 37.13 -22.89
C TYR A 152 -49.34 36.09 -23.95
N ILE A 153 -48.69 34.93 -23.91
CA ILE A 153 -49.00 33.75 -24.73
C ILE A 153 -49.46 32.60 -23.83
N GLN A 154 -50.65 32.08 -24.10
CA GLN A 154 -51.11 30.78 -23.61
C GLN A 154 -50.92 29.73 -24.71
N PHE A 155 -50.63 28.48 -24.31
CA PHE A 155 -50.41 27.36 -25.21
C PHE A 155 -51.55 26.34 -25.11
N ARG A 156 -52.00 25.82 -26.26
CA ARG A 156 -52.90 24.67 -26.36
C ARG A 156 -52.16 23.50 -26.99
N LEU A 157 -51.72 22.54 -26.19
CA LEU A 157 -51.35 21.21 -26.66
C LEU A 157 -52.61 20.41 -27.04
N VAL A 158 -52.66 19.92 -28.27
CA VAL A 158 -53.51 18.79 -28.68
C VAL A 158 -52.61 17.59 -28.98
N SER A 159 -52.64 16.59 -28.10
CA SER A 159 -51.89 15.34 -28.24
C SER A 159 -52.83 14.22 -28.66
N VAL A 160 -52.54 13.60 -29.80
CA VAL A 160 -53.38 12.58 -30.46
C VAL A 160 -52.60 11.27 -30.57
N ILE A 161 -53.26 10.15 -30.30
CA ILE A 161 -52.73 8.82 -30.59
C ILE A 161 -53.28 8.40 -31.96
N ALA A 162 -52.42 8.16 -32.95
CA ALA A 162 -52.82 7.84 -34.33
C ALA A 162 -53.21 6.37 -34.54
N GLY A 163 -52.85 5.50 -33.61
CA GLY A 163 -53.07 4.05 -33.67
C GLY A 163 -51.84 3.27 -33.21
N ASN A 164 -51.92 1.94 -33.27
CA ASN A 164 -50.83 1.07 -32.81
C ASN A 164 -49.64 1.09 -33.79
N GLY A 165 -48.51 1.63 -33.36
CA GLY A 165 -47.26 1.69 -34.14
C GLY A 165 -46.49 0.37 -34.15
N ASP A 166 -46.74 -0.50 -33.18
CA ASP A 166 -46.17 -1.85 -33.09
C ASP A 166 -47.01 -2.87 -33.90
N TYR A 167 -48.06 -2.42 -34.62
CA TYR A 167 -48.93 -3.24 -35.46
C TYR A 167 -48.20 -3.77 -36.71
N ASN A 168 -48.75 -4.83 -37.29
CA ASN A 168 -48.10 -5.66 -38.32
C ASN A 168 -48.06 -5.00 -39.73
N GLY A 169 -47.36 -3.87 -39.85
CA GLY A 169 -47.07 -3.16 -41.09
C GLY A 169 -46.74 -1.68 -40.87
N THR A 170 -45.45 -1.32 -40.94
CA THR A 170 -44.95 0.07 -40.77
C THR A 170 -45.65 1.06 -41.70
N ASP A 171 -45.84 0.67 -42.96
CA ASP A 171 -46.35 1.54 -44.01
C ASP A 171 -47.83 1.90 -43.78
N TYR A 172 -48.60 1.00 -43.17
CA TYR A 172 -49.99 1.27 -42.75
C TYR A 172 -50.02 2.30 -41.63
N TYR A 173 -49.21 2.11 -40.58
CA TYR A 173 -49.10 3.08 -39.50
C TYR A 173 -48.59 4.44 -40.01
N PHE A 174 -47.60 4.47 -40.91
CA PHE A 174 -47.08 5.70 -41.50
C PHE A 174 -48.14 6.46 -42.31
N ALA A 175 -48.92 5.77 -43.13
CA ALA A 175 -50.03 6.37 -43.86
C ALA A 175 -51.11 6.92 -42.91
N ARG A 176 -51.47 6.15 -41.87
CA ARG A 176 -52.47 6.55 -40.86
C ARG A 176 -52.00 7.75 -40.03
N HIS A 177 -50.75 7.75 -39.59
CA HIS A 177 -50.12 8.87 -38.88
C HIS A 177 -50.10 10.14 -39.74
N ALA A 178 -49.70 10.05 -41.01
CA ALA A 178 -49.71 11.18 -41.93
C ALA A 178 -51.13 11.74 -42.14
N HIS A 179 -52.13 10.86 -42.27
CA HIS A 179 -53.53 11.26 -42.36
C HIS A 179 -53.99 11.98 -41.07
N VAL A 180 -53.78 11.37 -39.89
CA VAL A 180 -54.19 11.94 -38.60
C VAL A 180 -53.53 13.31 -38.36
N LEU A 181 -52.23 13.46 -38.64
CA LEU A 181 -51.55 14.75 -38.53
C LEU A 181 -52.09 15.78 -39.53
N SER A 182 -52.33 15.40 -40.78
CA SER A 182 -52.90 16.27 -41.82
C SER A 182 -54.32 16.75 -41.46
N THR A 183 -55.17 15.86 -40.97
CA THR A 183 -56.53 16.15 -40.52
C THR A 183 -56.53 17.04 -39.26
N ALA A 184 -55.64 16.78 -38.30
CA ALA A 184 -55.45 17.63 -37.12
C ALA A 184 -55.00 19.06 -37.49
N ILE A 185 -54.01 19.19 -38.39
CA ILE A 185 -53.52 20.50 -38.85
C ILE A 185 -54.62 21.25 -39.61
N THR A 186 -55.38 20.56 -40.47
CA THR A 186 -56.47 21.16 -41.25
C THR A 186 -57.58 21.72 -40.34
N ALA A 187 -57.96 20.99 -39.28
CA ALA A 187 -59.01 21.40 -38.35
C ALA A 187 -58.54 22.50 -37.38
N LEU A 188 -57.33 22.37 -36.81
CA LEU A 188 -56.86 23.20 -35.70
C LEU A 188 -56.05 24.42 -36.15
N ARG A 189 -55.42 24.38 -37.33
CA ARG A 189 -54.41 25.34 -37.81
C ARG A 189 -53.35 25.68 -36.73
N PRO A 190 -52.59 24.68 -36.26
CA PRO A 190 -51.54 24.87 -35.26
C PRO A 190 -50.39 25.73 -35.80
N GLN A 191 -49.64 26.31 -34.87
CA GLN A 191 -48.47 27.14 -35.16
C GLN A 191 -47.19 26.29 -35.20
N TYR A 192 -47.17 25.17 -34.46
CA TYR A 192 -46.07 24.22 -34.40
C TYR A 192 -46.57 22.78 -34.27
N ILE A 193 -45.73 21.84 -34.74
CA ILE A 193 -45.86 20.40 -34.55
C ILE A 193 -44.73 19.94 -33.62
N ILE A 194 -45.08 19.22 -32.55
CA ILE A 194 -44.16 18.47 -31.71
C ILE A 194 -43.99 17.09 -32.35
N GLY A 195 -42.88 16.87 -33.05
CA GLY A 195 -42.65 15.65 -33.82
C GLY A 195 -42.41 14.43 -32.95
N THR A 196 -42.95 13.28 -33.36
CA THR A 196 -43.01 12.04 -32.57
C THR A 196 -41.67 11.37 -32.33
N CYS A 197 -41.65 10.54 -31.28
CA CYS A 197 -40.58 9.62 -30.91
C CYS A 197 -39.95 8.86 -32.11
N SER A 198 -38.61 8.86 -32.16
CA SER A 198 -37.81 7.92 -32.98
C SER A 198 -38.24 7.87 -34.46
N PHE A 199 -38.18 6.70 -35.11
CA PHE A 199 -38.47 6.51 -36.53
C PHE A 199 -39.95 6.75 -36.91
N PHE A 200 -40.87 6.80 -35.94
CA PHE A 200 -42.30 6.98 -36.22
C PHE A 200 -42.63 8.37 -36.80
N SER A 201 -41.71 9.32 -36.73
CA SER A 201 -41.82 10.68 -37.28
C SER A 201 -41.47 10.79 -38.76
N GLN A 202 -41.02 9.70 -39.39
CA GLN A 202 -40.75 9.67 -40.84
C GLN A 202 -41.86 10.29 -41.74
N PRO A 203 -43.17 10.14 -41.45
CA PRO A 203 -44.23 10.75 -42.26
C PRO A 203 -44.41 12.26 -42.01
N GLU A 204 -44.04 12.76 -40.83
CA GLU A 204 -44.27 14.15 -40.40
C GLU A 204 -43.57 15.15 -41.32
N ALA A 205 -42.36 14.82 -41.78
CA ALA A 205 -41.58 15.60 -42.73
C ALA A 205 -42.39 16.03 -43.97
N GLN A 206 -43.18 15.12 -44.54
CA GLN A 206 -43.97 15.42 -45.73
C GLN A 206 -45.20 16.27 -45.41
N VAL A 207 -45.87 15.99 -44.28
CA VAL A 207 -47.06 16.73 -43.84
C VAL A 207 -46.70 18.17 -43.45
N ALA A 208 -45.57 18.37 -42.77
CA ALA A 208 -45.01 19.70 -42.45
C ALA A 208 -44.73 20.54 -43.72
N LEU A 209 -44.26 19.91 -44.81
CA LEU A 209 -44.08 20.59 -46.10
C LEU A 209 -45.41 20.95 -46.76
N GLN A 210 -46.38 20.03 -46.73
CA GLN A 210 -47.71 20.21 -47.35
C GLN A 210 -48.50 21.35 -46.70
N HIS A 211 -48.48 21.44 -45.37
CA HIS A 211 -49.18 22.47 -44.59
C HIS A 211 -48.29 23.64 -44.17
N GLN A 212 -47.04 23.69 -44.64
CA GLN A 212 -46.06 24.75 -44.34
C GLN A 212 -45.83 25.01 -42.84
N THR A 213 -46.11 24.01 -41.99
CA THR A 213 -46.15 24.15 -40.51
C THR A 213 -44.82 23.71 -39.89
N MET A 214 -44.28 24.52 -38.96
CA MET A 214 -42.99 24.24 -38.30
C MET A 214 -43.04 22.96 -37.46
N LEU A 215 -42.16 22.01 -37.79
CA LEU A 215 -42.00 20.73 -37.10
C LEU A 215 -40.70 20.72 -36.30
N LEU A 216 -40.79 20.45 -34.99
CA LEU A 216 -39.62 20.11 -34.18
C LEU A 216 -39.48 18.58 -34.07
N ALA A 217 -38.61 18.00 -34.88
CA ALA A 217 -38.49 16.56 -35.08
C ALA A 217 -37.48 15.90 -34.12
N GLN A 218 -37.83 14.71 -33.63
CA GLN A 218 -36.99 13.89 -32.74
C GLN A 218 -36.22 12.81 -33.53
N VAL A 219 -35.59 13.22 -34.64
CA VAL A 219 -34.88 12.35 -35.58
C VAL A 219 -33.38 12.65 -35.52
N GLY A 220 -32.54 11.62 -35.35
CA GLY A 220 -31.08 11.76 -35.36
C GLY A 220 -30.41 11.68 -36.75
N PRO A 221 -30.86 10.79 -37.66
CA PRO A 221 -30.20 10.59 -38.96
C PRO A 221 -30.15 11.81 -39.91
N PRO A 222 -29.04 12.02 -40.64
CA PRO A 222 -28.87 13.17 -41.54
C PRO A 222 -29.91 13.32 -42.66
N SER A 223 -30.27 12.25 -43.38
CA SER A 223 -31.04 12.35 -44.64
C SER A 223 -32.43 12.96 -44.47
N TYR A 224 -33.04 12.81 -43.30
CA TYR A 224 -34.35 13.38 -42.95
C TYR A 224 -34.41 14.91 -43.16
N TYR A 225 -33.29 15.58 -42.86
CA TYR A 225 -33.13 17.03 -42.96
C TYR A 225 -32.58 17.49 -44.32
N GLN A 226 -31.81 16.63 -45.00
CA GLN A 226 -31.24 16.89 -46.33
C GLN A 226 -32.27 16.83 -47.47
N THR A 227 -33.56 16.73 -47.14
CA THR A 227 -34.70 16.78 -48.07
C THR A 227 -34.94 18.17 -48.69
N GLY A 228 -34.32 19.22 -48.15
CA GLY A 228 -34.55 20.61 -48.57
C GLY A 228 -35.86 21.21 -48.06
N ASN A 229 -36.51 20.58 -47.08
CA ASN A 229 -37.72 21.10 -46.45
C ASN A 229 -37.39 22.24 -45.46
N PRO A 230 -37.87 23.48 -45.68
CA PRO A 230 -37.56 24.61 -44.80
C PRO A 230 -38.40 24.65 -43.51
N TYR A 231 -39.32 23.70 -43.29
CA TYR A 231 -40.22 23.67 -42.13
C TYR A 231 -39.82 22.65 -41.06
N ILE A 232 -38.77 21.85 -41.27
CA ILE A 232 -38.29 20.85 -40.31
C ILE A 232 -37.09 21.42 -39.54
N PHE A 233 -37.15 21.33 -38.22
CA PHE A 233 -36.05 21.64 -37.31
C PHE A 233 -35.77 20.40 -36.46
N GLY A 234 -34.52 19.97 -36.38
CA GLY A 234 -34.14 18.78 -35.61
C GLY A 234 -33.82 19.15 -34.17
N PHE A 235 -34.58 18.63 -33.20
CA PHE A 235 -34.27 18.80 -31.79
C PHE A 235 -33.24 17.76 -31.30
N HIS A 236 -33.33 16.54 -31.82
CA HIS A 236 -32.32 15.51 -31.63
C HIS A 236 -31.00 15.88 -32.32
N LEU A 237 -29.90 15.54 -31.65
CA LEU A 237 -28.54 15.68 -32.15
C LEU A 237 -28.25 14.64 -33.24
N ASN A 238 -27.37 15.01 -34.17
CA ASN A 238 -26.92 14.15 -35.25
C ASN A 238 -26.31 12.83 -34.73
N SER A 239 -26.72 11.68 -35.29
CA SER A 239 -26.17 10.36 -34.95
C SER A 239 -24.68 10.23 -35.25
N ASP A 240 -24.18 10.93 -36.27
CA ASP A 240 -22.75 11.01 -36.63
C ASP A 240 -21.87 11.55 -35.49
N ASN A 241 -22.45 12.25 -34.52
CA ASN A 241 -21.67 12.82 -33.42
C ASN A 241 -21.44 11.81 -32.27
N TYR A 242 -22.23 10.73 -32.20
CA TYR A 242 -22.27 9.81 -31.06
C TYR A 242 -20.94 9.11 -30.72
N PRO A 243 -20.15 8.59 -31.69
CA PRO A 243 -18.91 7.87 -31.38
C PRO A 243 -17.70 8.80 -31.29
N LEU A 244 -17.83 10.07 -31.69
CA LEU A 244 -16.71 11.02 -31.76
C LEU A 244 -16.00 11.25 -30.41
N PRO A 245 -16.67 11.26 -29.24
CA PRO A 245 -15.98 11.30 -27.95
C PRO A 245 -15.06 10.09 -27.73
N ALA A 246 -15.53 8.88 -28.03
CA ALA A 246 -14.73 7.65 -27.89
C ALA A 246 -13.58 7.59 -28.91
N VAL A 247 -13.81 8.05 -30.15
CA VAL A 247 -12.76 8.17 -31.18
C VAL A 247 -11.69 9.19 -30.78
N ARG A 248 -12.07 10.32 -30.15
CA ARG A 248 -11.11 11.29 -29.58
C ARG A 248 -10.32 10.71 -28.41
N ALA A 249 -10.98 10.03 -27.48
CA ALA A 249 -10.33 9.39 -26.34
C ALA A 249 -9.30 8.33 -26.77
N LEU A 250 -9.66 7.47 -27.73
CA LEU A 250 -8.73 6.57 -28.41
C LEU A 250 -7.60 7.34 -29.13
N GLY A 251 -7.93 8.47 -29.77
CA GLY A 251 -7.00 9.36 -30.45
C GLY A 251 -5.92 9.99 -29.56
N PHE A 252 -6.24 10.24 -28.28
CA PHE A 252 -5.32 10.74 -27.25
C PHE A 252 -4.55 9.61 -26.54
N SER A 253 -5.22 8.48 -26.27
CA SER A 253 -4.70 7.44 -25.36
C SER A 253 -4.00 6.28 -26.08
N ALA A 254 -4.14 6.15 -27.40
CA ALA A 254 -3.43 5.13 -28.18
C ALA A 254 -1.93 5.48 -28.32
N ALA A 255 -1.07 4.62 -27.78
CA ALA A 255 0.39 4.76 -27.85
C ALA A 255 0.97 4.73 -29.28
N SER A 256 0.19 4.29 -30.28
CA SER A 256 0.56 4.29 -31.70
C SER A 256 -0.68 4.46 -32.59
N LYS A 257 -0.50 5.12 -33.74
CA LYS A 257 -1.53 5.23 -34.80
C LYS A 257 -1.74 3.92 -35.58
N ASP A 258 -0.88 2.93 -35.37
CA ASP A 258 -1.05 1.57 -35.89
C ASP A 258 -1.87 0.65 -34.96
N GLN A 259 -2.37 1.20 -33.83
CA GLN A 259 -3.36 0.54 -32.97
C GLN A 259 -4.49 -0.05 -33.82
N PRO A 260 -4.74 -1.38 -33.76
CA PRO A 260 -5.80 -2.00 -34.53
C PRO A 260 -7.16 -1.45 -34.13
N VAL A 261 -7.94 -1.02 -35.12
CA VAL A 261 -9.34 -0.63 -34.97
C VAL A 261 -10.21 -1.47 -35.90
N ARG A 262 -11.38 -1.87 -35.39
CA ARG A 262 -12.35 -2.71 -36.10
C ARG A 262 -13.71 -2.03 -36.01
N VAL A 263 -14.33 -1.74 -37.16
CA VAL A 263 -15.65 -1.10 -37.20
C VAL A 263 -16.64 -2.01 -37.92
N LEU A 264 -17.67 -2.46 -37.20
CA LEU A 264 -18.65 -3.44 -37.66
C LEU A 264 -20.05 -2.81 -37.66
N TYR A 265 -20.67 -2.72 -38.84
CA TYR A 265 -21.93 -1.99 -39.01
C TYR A 265 -22.85 -2.59 -40.07
N ARG A 266 -24.16 -2.48 -39.81
CA ARG A 266 -25.21 -2.73 -40.79
C ARG A 266 -25.31 -1.56 -41.78
N THR A 267 -25.56 -1.86 -43.05
CA THR A 267 -25.77 -0.87 -44.13
C THR A 267 -27.22 -0.38 -44.25
N VAL A 268 -28.17 -1.07 -43.60
CA VAL A 268 -29.60 -0.72 -43.60
C VAL A 268 -29.99 -0.03 -42.29
N ALA A 269 -30.90 0.94 -42.39
CA ALA A 269 -31.26 1.96 -41.42
C ALA A 269 -30.12 2.97 -41.13
N GLU A 270 -30.28 4.18 -41.67
CA GLU A 270 -29.23 5.22 -41.73
C GLU A 270 -28.57 5.50 -40.39
N PHE A 271 -29.33 5.49 -39.28
CA PHE A 271 -28.82 5.70 -37.92
C PHE A 271 -27.55 4.90 -37.62
N PHE A 272 -27.53 3.60 -37.92
CA PHE A 272 -26.38 2.74 -37.61
C PHE A 272 -25.23 2.94 -38.58
N TYR A 273 -25.56 3.09 -39.87
CA TYR A 273 -24.60 3.34 -40.93
C TYR A 273 -23.86 4.66 -40.69
N SER A 274 -24.58 5.77 -40.49
CA SER A 274 -24.03 7.11 -40.32
C SER A 274 -23.18 7.23 -39.04
N THR A 275 -23.65 6.63 -37.94
CA THR A 275 -22.90 6.49 -36.68
C THR A 275 -21.54 5.83 -36.93
N CYS A 276 -21.48 4.60 -37.45
CA CYS A 276 -20.18 3.93 -37.62
C CYS A 276 -19.34 4.55 -38.75
N ARG A 277 -19.97 5.12 -39.79
CA ARG A 277 -19.28 5.86 -40.87
C ARG A 277 -18.52 7.06 -40.33
N SER A 278 -19.13 7.85 -39.46
CA SER A 278 -18.49 9.00 -38.83
C SER A 278 -17.26 8.60 -37.99
N ALA A 279 -17.34 7.48 -37.25
CA ALA A 279 -16.21 6.94 -36.50
C ALA A 279 -15.05 6.56 -37.44
N ILE A 280 -15.36 5.84 -38.53
CA ILE A 280 -14.39 5.41 -39.55
C ILE A 280 -13.65 6.61 -40.16
N ASP A 281 -14.36 7.67 -40.51
CA ASP A 281 -13.77 8.80 -41.20
C ASP A 281 -13.01 9.74 -40.22
N ALA A 282 -13.52 9.95 -39.00
CA ALA A 282 -12.79 10.64 -37.93
C ALA A 282 -11.51 9.90 -37.48
N LEU A 283 -11.50 8.55 -37.51
CA LEU A 283 -10.28 7.76 -37.25
C LEU A 283 -9.19 8.01 -38.32
N LYS A 284 -9.58 8.19 -39.59
CA LYS A 284 -8.64 8.52 -40.68
C LYS A 284 -8.10 9.94 -40.54
N GLU A 285 -8.95 10.90 -40.16
CA GLU A 285 -8.53 12.28 -39.85
C GLU A 285 -7.54 12.33 -38.68
N LEU A 286 -7.73 11.51 -37.65
CA LEU A 286 -6.79 11.33 -36.54
C LEU A 286 -5.55 10.48 -36.90
N GLY A 287 -5.41 10.06 -38.16
CA GLY A 287 -4.23 9.41 -38.71
C GLY A 287 -4.08 7.91 -38.44
N PHE A 288 -5.14 7.20 -38.03
CA PHE A 288 -5.06 5.76 -37.77
C PHE A 288 -4.92 4.94 -39.07
N THR A 289 -3.93 4.04 -39.12
CA THR A 289 -3.60 3.23 -40.31
C THR A 289 -4.27 1.87 -40.33
N ASN A 290 -4.49 1.25 -39.17
CA ASN A 290 -4.97 -0.13 -39.00
C ASN A 290 -6.49 -0.20 -38.78
N VAL A 291 -7.28 0.48 -39.64
CA VAL A 291 -8.75 0.55 -39.53
C VAL A 291 -9.41 -0.44 -40.49
N MET A 292 -9.95 -1.54 -39.96
CA MET A 292 -10.75 -2.50 -40.73
C MET A 292 -12.23 -2.13 -40.66
N GLN A 293 -12.89 -2.08 -41.81
CA GLN A 293 -14.34 -1.92 -41.95
C GLN A 293 -14.96 -3.29 -42.27
N VAL A 294 -16.01 -3.67 -41.56
CA VAL A 294 -16.79 -4.89 -41.81
C VAL A 294 -18.26 -4.48 -41.91
N GLU A 295 -18.81 -4.53 -43.12
CA GLU A 295 -20.17 -4.08 -43.41
C GLU A 295 -21.05 -5.24 -43.90
N TYR A 296 -22.33 -5.20 -43.54
CA TYR A 296 -23.30 -6.24 -43.91
C TYR A 296 -24.70 -5.69 -44.11
N VAL A 297 -25.49 -6.38 -44.95
CA VAL A 297 -26.93 -6.15 -45.07
C VAL A 297 -27.63 -7.04 -44.02
N PRO A 298 -28.36 -6.46 -43.05
CA PRO A 298 -28.98 -7.22 -41.95
C PRO A 298 -30.23 -8.00 -42.36
N ASP A 299 -30.94 -7.52 -43.38
CA ASP A 299 -32.25 -8.05 -43.79
C ASP A 299 -32.16 -9.09 -44.94
N ASP A 300 -30.99 -9.21 -45.57
CA ASP A 300 -30.67 -10.26 -46.54
C ASP A 300 -30.59 -11.63 -45.85
N ASP A 301 -30.84 -12.70 -46.62
CA ASP A 301 -30.49 -14.09 -46.29
C ASP A 301 -29.33 -14.49 -47.20
N HIS A 302 -28.12 -14.64 -46.64
CA HIS A 302 -26.92 -14.94 -47.42
C HIS A 302 -26.78 -16.43 -47.80
N ASN A 303 -27.53 -17.33 -47.15
CA ASN A 303 -27.30 -18.78 -47.22
C ASN A 303 -28.49 -19.55 -47.86
N GLY A 304 -29.69 -18.99 -47.81
CA GLY A 304 -30.93 -19.54 -48.38
C GLY A 304 -31.79 -20.36 -47.41
N ASP A 305 -31.55 -20.31 -46.10
CA ASP A 305 -32.30 -21.06 -45.07
C ASP A 305 -33.59 -20.36 -44.59
N GLY A 306 -33.80 -19.10 -44.96
CA GLY A 306 -34.95 -18.28 -44.57
C GLY A 306 -34.75 -17.46 -43.30
N ILE A 307 -33.57 -17.45 -42.70
CA ILE A 307 -33.19 -16.60 -41.57
C ILE A 307 -32.42 -15.39 -42.09
N GLN A 308 -32.84 -14.19 -41.70
CA GLN A 308 -32.11 -12.96 -42.05
C GLN A 308 -30.76 -12.89 -41.32
N ASN A 309 -29.76 -12.31 -41.98
CA ASN A 309 -28.38 -12.13 -41.49
C ASN A 309 -28.29 -11.49 -40.08
N GLN A 310 -29.23 -10.64 -39.68
CA GLN A 310 -29.31 -10.05 -38.33
C GLN A 310 -29.72 -11.03 -37.22
N PHE A 311 -30.17 -12.24 -37.59
CA PHE A 311 -30.62 -13.31 -36.69
C PHE A 311 -29.92 -14.65 -36.93
N ASP A 312 -29.24 -14.85 -38.09
CA ASP A 312 -28.45 -16.06 -38.38
C ASP A 312 -27.16 -16.10 -37.53
N PRO A 313 -27.00 -17.10 -36.62
CA PRO A 313 -25.79 -17.24 -35.83
C PRO A 313 -24.57 -17.60 -36.68
N ALA A 314 -24.71 -18.32 -37.79
CA ALA A 314 -23.58 -18.69 -38.64
C ALA A 314 -22.98 -17.46 -39.34
N PHE A 315 -23.83 -16.58 -39.89
CA PHE A 315 -23.41 -15.30 -40.46
C PHE A 315 -22.74 -14.40 -39.42
N LEU A 316 -23.40 -14.17 -38.28
CA LEU A 316 -22.89 -13.26 -37.25
C LEU A 316 -21.60 -13.79 -36.59
N HIS A 317 -21.44 -15.12 -36.46
CA HIS A 317 -20.17 -15.71 -36.06
C HIS A 317 -19.05 -15.44 -37.08
N ALA A 318 -19.33 -15.51 -38.39
CA ALA A 318 -18.34 -15.20 -39.42
C ALA A 318 -17.92 -13.71 -39.43
N LEU A 319 -18.80 -12.79 -39.03
CA LEU A 319 -18.46 -11.37 -38.83
C LEU A 319 -17.66 -11.13 -37.53
N ALA A 320 -18.00 -11.86 -36.47
CA ALA A 320 -17.23 -11.84 -35.22
C ALA A 320 -15.80 -12.37 -35.42
N ASP A 321 -15.64 -13.45 -36.19
CA ASP A 321 -14.33 -14.05 -36.53
C ASP A 321 -13.48 -13.15 -37.44
N GLN A 322 -14.09 -12.34 -38.30
CA GLN A 322 -13.37 -11.33 -39.10
C GLN A 322 -12.87 -10.16 -38.25
N THR A 323 -13.70 -9.65 -37.34
CA THR A 323 -13.35 -8.51 -36.48
C THR A 323 -12.34 -8.90 -35.40
N CYS A 324 -12.47 -10.08 -34.80
CA CYS A 324 -11.50 -10.64 -33.87
C CYS A 324 -11.38 -12.17 -34.06
N PRO A 325 -10.39 -12.63 -34.84
CA PRO A 325 -10.19 -14.06 -35.09
C PRO A 325 -9.60 -14.79 -33.87
N PRO A 326 -9.78 -16.12 -33.77
CA PRO A 326 -9.17 -16.91 -32.71
C PRO A 326 -7.64 -16.80 -32.72
N ASN A 327 -7.05 -16.68 -31.52
CA ASN A 327 -5.62 -16.41 -31.29
C ASN A 327 -5.13 -15.01 -31.72
N ASN A 328 -6.02 -14.02 -31.90
CA ASN A 328 -5.59 -12.64 -32.18
C ASN A 328 -4.85 -12.00 -30.99
N THR A 329 -3.56 -11.73 -31.16
CA THR A 329 -2.72 -10.97 -30.19
C THR A 329 -2.79 -9.45 -30.39
N GLN A 330 -3.36 -8.97 -31.49
CA GLN A 330 -3.47 -7.54 -31.79
C GLN A 330 -4.73 -6.95 -31.13
N HIS A 331 -4.65 -6.68 -29.82
CA HIS A 331 -5.70 -6.11 -28.95
C HIS A 331 -6.48 -4.95 -29.63
N PRO A 332 -7.69 -5.20 -30.21
CA PRO A 332 -8.34 -4.22 -31.06
C PRO A 332 -9.22 -3.25 -30.26
N ALA A 333 -9.32 -2.01 -30.71
CA ALA A 333 -10.43 -1.13 -30.37
C ALA A 333 -11.60 -1.46 -31.32
N ILE A 334 -12.78 -1.74 -30.78
CA ILE A 334 -13.94 -2.18 -31.58
C ILE A 334 -15.06 -1.14 -31.49
N PHE A 335 -15.58 -0.70 -32.63
CA PHE A 335 -16.80 0.08 -32.75
C PHE A 335 -17.86 -0.77 -33.45
N ALA A 336 -19.02 -0.95 -32.82
CA ALA A 336 -20.08 -1.81 -33.36
C ALA A 336 -21.45 -1.11 -33.33
N CYS A 337 -22.05 -0.94 -34.51
CA CYS A 337 -23.36 -0.32 -34.68
C CYS A 337 -24.41 -1.41 -34.92
N PHE A 338 -24.96 -1.90 -33.81
CA PHE A 338 -25.91 -3.01 -33.71
C PHE A 338 -27.29 -2.57 -33.22
N ARG A 339 -28.31 -3.31 -33.65
CA ARG A 339 -29.69 -3.27 -33.13
C ARG A 339 -29.93 -4.40 -32.11
N SER A 340 -29.47 -5.61 -32.41
CA SER A 340 -29.72 -6.83 -31.63
C SER A 340 -28.65 -7.92 -31.76
N GLU A 341 -27.68 -7.74 -32.67
CA GLU A 341 -26.66 -8.72 -33.04
C GLU A 341 -25.64 -9.00 -31.91
N GLN A 342 -25.57 -8.12 -30.91
CA GLN A 342 -24.62 -8.20 -29.80
C GLN A 342 -24.75 -9.49 -28.97
N ASP A 343 -25.94 -10.07 -28.87
CA ASP A 343 -26.16 -11.30 -28.09
C ASP A 343 -25.62 -12.57 -28.78
N ILE A 344 -25.23 -12.48 -30.06
CA ILE A 344 -24.53 -13.54 -30.79
C ILE A 344 -23.04 -13.17 -30.97
N VAL A 345 -22.73 -11.91 -31.28
CA VAL A 345 -21.35 -11.46 -31.54
C VAL A 345 -20.49 -11.45 -30.27
N LEU A 346 -21.00 -10.96 -29.13
CA LEU A 346 -20.21 -10.87 -27.89
C LEU A 346 -19.79 -12.25 -27.35
N PRO A 347 -20.67 -13.28 -27.27
CA PRO A 347 -20.24 -14.63 -26.89
C PRO A 347 -19.24 -15.25 -27.87
N ARG A 348 -19.30 -14.89 -29.16
CA ARG A 348 -18.34 -15.40 -30.16
C ARG A 348 -16.95 -14.79 -30.01
N TRP A 349 -16.84 -13.49 -29.78
CA TRP A 349 -15.56 -12.86 -29.42
C TRP A 349 -14.98 -13.50 -28.15
N LEU A 350 -15.81 -13.86 -27.16
CA LEU A 350 -15.34 -14.53 -25.95
C LEU A 350 -14.77 -15.93 -26.26
N GLN A 351 -15.47 -16.72 -27.08
CA GLN A 351 -14.97 -18.04 -27.56
C GLN A 351 -13.65 -17.95 -28.33
N ASN A 352 -13.42 -16.85 -29.06
CA ASN A 352 -12.18 -16.62 -29.81
C ASN A 352 -11.01 -16.15 -28.91
N GLY A 353 -11.24 -15.94 -27.60
CA GLY A 353 -10.24 -15.44 -26.66
C GLY A 353 -9.96 -13.94 -26.81
N CYS A 354 -10.90 -13.18 -27.36
CA CYS A 354 -10.69 -11.77 -27.70
C CYS A 354 -10.47 -10.90 -26.47
N ARG A 355 -9.36 -10.14 -26.50
CA ARG A 355 -9.00 -9.12 -25.52
C ARG A 355 -8.98 -7.73 -26.17
N PRO A 356 -10.13 -7.12 -26.46
CA PRO A 356 -10.17 -5.76 -26.98
C PRO A 356 -9.58 -4.74 -26.00
N SER A 357 -9.03 -3.64 -26.54
CA SER A 357 -8.57 -2.47 -25.78
C SER A 357 -9.73 -1.52 -25.45
N SER A 358 -10.79 -1.52 -26.28
CA SER A 358 -12.10 -0.94 -25.97
C SER A 358 -13.20 -1.58 -26.83
N ILE A 359 -14.44 -1.47 -26.37
CA ILE A 359 -15.64 -1.72 -27.19
C ILE A 359 -16.56 -0.50 -27.04
N TRP A 360 -16.94 0.10 -28.16
CA TRP A 360 -18.02 1.08 -28.27
C TRP A 360 -19.21 0.45 -29.00
N LEU A 361 -20.41 0.58 -28.44
CA LEU A 361 -21.61 -0.15 -28.87
C LEU A 361 -22.86 0.74 -28.86
N THR A 362 -23.67 0.75 -29.92
CA THR A 362 -24.98 1.41 -29.90
C THR A 362 -25.94 0.88 -28.83
N PRO A 363 -26.01 -0.44 -28.52
CA PRO A 363 -26.85 -0.95 -27.43
C PRO A 363 -26.34 -0.61 -26.02
N ALA A 364 -25.11 -0.09 -25.86
CA ALA A 364 -24.53 0.18 -24.54
C ALA A 364 -25.23 1.32 -23.77
N THR A 365 -25.98 2.19 -24.45
CA THR A 365 -26.82 3.25 -23.85
C THR A 365 -28.31 2.88 -23.78
N TRP A 366 -28.67 1.64 -24.10
CA TRP A 366 -30.07 1.18 -24.18
C TRP A 366 -30.41 0.17 -23.09
N GLY A 367 -31.71 -0.11 -22.89
CA GLY A 367 -32.18 -1.06 -21.87
C GLY A 367 -31.60 -2.49 -21.99
N TRP A 368 -31.08 -2.88 -23.17
CA TRP A 368 -30.29 -4.11 -23.32
C TRP A 368 -29.08 -4.14 -22.37
N ALA A 369 -28.36 -3.02 -22.23
CA ALA A 369 -27.19 -2.93 -21.36
C ALA A 369 -27.60 -3.16 -19.90
N THR A 370 -28.59 -2.42 -19.41
CA THR A 370 -29.15 -2.57 -18.05
C THR A 370 -29.65 -3.99 -17.76
N ALA A 371 -30.12 -4.72 -18.78
CA ALA A 371 -30.54 -6.12 -18.67
C ALA A 371 -29.38 -7.15 -18.71
N ASN A 372 -28.15 -6.73 -19.05
CA ASN A 372 -26.96 -7.58 -19.19
C ASN A 372 -25.74 -7.03 -18.41
N PRO A 373 -25.86 -6.76 -17.09
CA PRO A 373 -24.80 -6.13 -16.28
C PRO A 373 -23.49 -6.95 -16.19
N ASP A 374 -23.55 -8.23 -16.55
CA ASP A 374 -22.44 -9.17 -16.62
C ASP A 374 -21.59 -9.06 -17.90
N LYS A 375 -22.15 -8.51 -18.99
CA LYS A 375 -21.47 -8.34 -20.29
C LYS A 375 -20.80 -6.97 -20.43
N ILE A 376 -21.48 -5.92 -19.96
CA ILE A 376 -21.19 -4.50 -20.20
C ILE A 376 -19.99 -3.83 -19.50
N PRO A 377 -19.29 -4.40 -18.48
CA PRO A 377 -18.16 -3.71 -17.83
C PRO A 377 -17.18 -3.03 -18.80
N TYR A 378 -16.84 -1.78 -18.54
CA TYR A 378 -15.96 -0.90 -19.33
C TYR A 378 -16.41 -0.61 -20.77
N MET A 379 -17.56 -1.12 -21.24
CA MET A 379 -18.09 -0.79 -22.56
C MET A 379 -18.49 0.68 -22.64
N GLN A 380 -18.23 1.29 -23.79
CA GLN A 380 -18.55 2.67 -24.11
C GLN A 380 -19.79 2.75 -25.01
N GLY A 381 -20.50 3.88 -24.95
CA GLY A 381 -21.65 4.15 -25.79
C GLY A 381 -21.82 5.64 -26.08
N GLY A 382 -22.91 5.97 -26.78
CA GLY A 382 -23.30 7.34 -27.07
C GLY A 382 -24.82 7.48 -27.13
N GLY A 383 -25.34 8.66 -26.78
CA GLY A 383 -26.79 8.91 -26.74
C GLY A 383 -27.15 10.38 -26.79
N GLN A 384 -28.45 10.65 -26.96
CA GLN A 384 -29.00 12.00 -27.00
C GLN A 384 -28.74 12.77 -25.70
N TRP A 385 -28.97 12.15 -24.54
CA TRP A 385 -28.97 12.78 -23.22
C TRP A 385 -28.55 11.80 -22.12
N HIS A 386 -28.15 12.32 -20.95
CA HIS A 386 -27.83 11.53 -19.75
C HIS A 386 -28.32 12.24 -18.49
N GLU A 387 -28.73 11.49 -17.47
CA GLU A 387 -29.23 12.02 -16.19
C GLU A 387 -28.24 12.92 -15.43
N ALA A 388 -26.95 12.79 -15.76
CA ALA A 388 -25.88 13.58 -15.20
C ALA A 388 -25.79 15.03 -15.75
N PHE A 389 -26.56 15.37 -16.80
CA PHE A 389 -26.49 16.70 -17.39
C PHE A 389 -27.14 17.77 -16.48
N THR A 390 -26.31 18.70 -15.99
CA THR A 390 -26.68 19.80 -15.10
C THR A 390 -27.27 21.01 -15.84
N TYR A 391 -27.98 20.78 -16.94
CA TYR A 391 -28.72 21.83 -17.65
C TYR A 391 -30.02 22.14 -16.90
N SER A 392 -30.23 23.41 -16.57
CA SER A 392 -31.38 23.94 -15.83
C SER A 392 -32.26 24.81 -16.71
N ASP A 393 -33.51 25.02 -16.29
CA ASP A 393 -34.43 26.00 -16.87
C ASP A 393 -35.08 26.86 -15.77
N ALA A 394 -36.21 27.51 -16.06
CA ALA A 394 -36.93 28.35 -15.10
C ALA A 394 -37.69 27.57 -14.01
N TYR A 395 -37.81 26.23 -14.15
CA TYR A 395 -38.68 25.37 -13.34
C TYR A 395 -37.91 24.25 -12.63
N TYR A 396 -36.86 23.69 -13.24
CA TYR A 396 -36.07 22.58 -12.71
C TYR A 396 -34.56 22.87 -12.76
N ALA A 397 -33.81 22.38 -11.78
CA ALA A 397 -32.36 22.55 -11.69
C ALA A 397 -31.58 21.56 -12.59
N SER A 398 -32.20 20.43 -12.94
CA SER A 398 -31.68 19.43 -13.86
C SER A 398 -32.82 18.68 -14.56
N GLY A 399 -32.50 17.99 -15.66
CA GLY A 399 -33.45 17.04 -16.25
C GLY A 399 -33.76 15.84 -15.34
N GLN A 400 -32.91 15.52 -14.35
CA GLN A 400 -33.19 14.45 -13.38
C GLN A 400 -34.29 14.85 -12.38
N ASP A 401 -34.32 16.12 -11.95
CA ASP A 401 -35.39 16.64 -11.08
C ASP A 401 -36.76 16.55 -11.77
N LEU A 402 -36.80 16.79 -13.08
CA LEU A 402 -37.99 16.60 -13.92
C LEU A 402 -38.45 15.13 -13.94
N LEU A 403 -37.54 14.17 -14.08
CA LEU A 403 -37.89 12.74 -14.09
C LEU A 403 -38.37 12.25 -12.71
N VAL A 404 -37.77 12.73 -11.62
CA VAL A 404 -38.24 12.46 -10.25
C VAL A 404 -39.63 13.04 -10.00
N GLN A 405 -39.95 14.23 -10.53
CA GLN A 405 -41.31 14.77 -10.43
C GLN A 405 -42.29 14.04 -11.35
N SER A 406 -41.84 13.56 -12.52
CA SER A 406 -42.64 12.71 -13.42
C SER A 406 -43.09 11.43 -12.71
N GLU A 407 -42.21 10.76 -11.98
CA GLU A 407 -42.55 9.59 -11.16
C GLU A 407 -43.61 9.91 -10.10
N GLN A 408 -43.48 11.05 -9.40
CA GLN A 408 -44.47 11.50 -8.41
C GLN A 408 -45.84 11.86 -9.01
N ARG A 409 -45.88 12.28 -10.29
CA ARG A 409 -47.09 12.74 -10.96
C ARG A 409 -47.83 11.63 -11.73
N PHE A 410 -47.09 10.79 -12.46
CA PHE A 410 -47.63 9.79 -13.37
C PHE A 410 -47.44 8.34 -12.88
N GLY A 411 -46.67 8.13 -11.80
CA GLY A 411 -46.45 6.80 -11.22
C GLY A 411 -45.38 5.96 -11.91
N TYR A 412 -44.61 6.53 -12.84
CA TYR A 412 -43.50 5.88 -13.55
C TYR A 412 -42.33 6.85 -13.73
N PHE A 413 -41.10 6.35 -13.66
CA PHE A 413 -39.90 7.16 -13.94
C PHE A 413 -39.75 7.39 -15.46
N GLY A 414 -39.65 8.65 -15.88
CA GLY A 414 -39.64 9.01 -17.31
C GLY A 414 -38.34 8.62 -18.05
N THR A 415 -38.43 8.45 -19.37
CA THR A 415 -37.27 8.27 -20.26
C THR A 415 -36.68 9.62 -20.69
N TYR A 416 -35.54 9.62 -21.39
CA TYR A 416 -34.98 10.86 -21.96
C TYR A 416 -35.96 11.56 -22.92
N ASP A 417 -36.87 10.82 -23.58
CA ASP A 417 -37.92 11.38 -24.46
C ASP A 417 -38.91 12.27 -23.69
N PHE A 418 -39.06 12.06 -22.38
CA PHE A 418 -39.81 12.96 -21.49
C PHE A 418 -39.10 14.32 -21.41
N VAL A 419 -37.79 14.33 -21.15
CA VAL A 419 -36.95 15.54 -21.04
C VAL A 419 -36.89 16.27 -22.39
N VAL A 420 -36.80 15.52 -23.49
CA VAL A 420 -36.89 16.04 -24.86
C VAL A 420 -38.23 16.74 -25.07
N SER A 421 -39.34 16.02 -24.93
CA SER A 421 -40.65 16.55 -25.32
C SER A 421 -41.19 17.63 -24.38
N TYR A 422 -40.73 17.65 -23.13
CA TYR A 422 -40.86 18.79 -22.22
C TYR A 422 -40.12 20.04 -22.75
N SER A 423 -38.88 19.85 -23.22
CA SER A 423 -38.01 20.95 -23.68
C SER A 423 -38.46 21.56 -25.01
N ILE A 424 -39.27 20.87 -25.81
CA ILE A 424 -39.74 21.36 -27.12
C ILE A 424 -40.64 22.62 -26.98
N PRO A 425 -41.73 22.63 -26.18
CA PRO A 425 -42.49 23.86 -25.90
C PRO A 425 -41.67 24.97 -25.24
N MET A 426 -40.69 24.63 -24.40
CA MET A 426 -39.77 25.63 -23.81
C MET A 426 -38.92 26.33 -24.89
N LEU A 427 -38.49 25.61 -25.93
CA LEU A 427 -37.78 26.21 -27.07
C LEU A 427 -38.70 27.10 -27.92
N PHE A 428 -39.96 26.71 -28.15
CA PHE A 428 -40.95 27.58 -28.82
C PHE A 428 -41.20 28.87 -28.02
N VAL A 429 -41.16 28.81 -26.69
CA VAL A 429 -41.24 29.99 -25.83
C VAL A 429 -40.02 30.89 -25.99
N GLU A 430 -38.80 30.36 -25.97
CA GLU A 430 -37.60 31.17 -26.18
C GLU A 430 -37.51 31.75 -27.61
N HIS A 431 -38.01 31.03 -28.63
CA HIS A 431 -38.18 31.56 -29.98
C HIS A 431 -39.06 32.82 -30.01
N LEU A 432 -40.26 32.75 -29.41
CA LEU A 432 -41.22 33.87 -29.43
C LEU A 432 -40.77 35.01 -28.51
N LYS A 433 -40.18 34.72 -27.34
CA LYS A 433 -39.54 35.73 -26.48
C LYS A 433 -38.44 36.49 -27.21
N ASN A 434 -37.55 35.80 -27.92
CA ASN A 434 -36.44 36.43 -28.64
C ASN A 434 -36.93 37.23 -29.85
N THR A 435 -37.87 36.70 -30.63
CA THR A 435 -38.41 37.39 -31.82
C THR A 435 -39.15 38.68 -31.43
N TYR A 436 -39.91 38.67 -30.34
CA TYR A 436 -40.66 39.84 -29.86
C TYR A 436 -39.91 40.72 -28.84
N ARG A 437 -38.63 40.42 -28.56
CA ARG A 437 -37.82 41.09 -27.51
C ARG A 437 -37.72 42.61 -27.67
N VAL A 438 -37.80 43.11 -28.90
CA VAL A 438 -37.67 44.53 -29.25
C VAL A 438 -38.97 45.13 -29.81
N THR A 439 -40.08 44.41 -29.70
CA THR A 439 -41.38 44.81 -30.27
C THR A 439 -42.26 45.38 -29.17
N ASP A 440 -42.66 46.65 -29.27
CA ASP A 440 -43.52 47.31 -28.26
C ASP A 440 -44.92 46.71 -28.18
N HIS A 441 -45.46 46.31 -29.33
CA HIS A 441 -46.83 45.78 -29.51
C HIS A 441 -46.77 44.50 -30.37
N PRO A 442 -46.38 43.34 -29.81
CA PRO A 442 -46.34 42.08 -30.54
C PRO A 442 -47.76 41.56 -30.81
N ASP A 443 -47.97 40.98 -31.99
CA ASP A 443 -49.21 40.25 -32.35
C ASP A 443 -48.87 38.91 -33.02
N PRO A 444 -48.57 37.87 -32.22
CA PRO A 444 -48.28 36.54 -32.72
C PRO A 444 -49.43 35.96 -33.56
N GLU A 445 -50.69 36.22 -33.19
CA GLU A 445 -51.85 35.63 -33.88
C GLU A 445 -51.98 36.16 -35.31
N THR A 446 -51.67 37.44 -35.55
CA THR A 446 -51.56 38.00 -36.91
C THR A 446 -50.24 37.62 -37.59
N ASP A 447 -49.11 37.59 -36.89
CA ASP A 447 -47.80 37.28 -37.49
C ASP A 447 -47.71 35.85 -37.99
N PHE A 448 -48.28 34.86 -37.28
CA PHE A 448 -48.38 33.48 -37.76
C PHE A 448 -49.25 33.34 -39.03
N GLN A 449 -50.12 34.31 -39.32
CA GLN A 449 -50.98 34.31 -40.51
C GLN A 449 -50.39 35.11 -41.70
N THR A 450 -49.65 36.19 -41.42
CA THR A 450 -49.20 37.15 -42.45
C THR A 450 -47.68 37.27 -42.59
N ASN A 451 -46.94 37.07 -41.50
CA ASN A 451 -45.48 37.23 -41.42
C ASN A 451 -44.77 35.89 -41.10
N TYR A 452 -45.41 34.76 -41.41
CA TYR A 452 -44.96 33.43 -41.00
C TYR A 452 -43.51 33.10 -41.39
N GLU A 453 -43.04 33.51 -42.57
CA GLU A 453 -41.64 33.34 -42.99
C GLU A 453 -40.64 34.11 -42.12
N MET A 454 -41.03 35.21 -41.46
CA MET A 454 -40.19 35.93 -40.50
C MET A 454 -40.07 35.12 -39.19
N LEU A 455 -41.17 34.54 -38.71
CA LEU A 455 -41.17 33.63 -37.55
C LEU A 455 -40.33 32.37 -37.83
N ARG A 456 -40.52 31.74 -38.99
CA ARG A 456 -39.74 30.56 -39.38
C ARG A 456 -38.24 30.86 -39.52
N ARG A 457 -37.86 32.04 -40.02
CA ARG A 457 -36.44 32.43 -40.15
C ARG A 457 -35.79 32.84 -38.84
N SER A 458 -36.56 33.42 -37.90
CA SER A 458 -36.06 33.67 -36.54
C SER A 458 -35.84 32.38 -35.75
N MET A 459 -36.55 31.29 -36.09
CA MET A 459 -36.26 29.95 -35.56
C MET A 459 -34.91 29.40 -36.06
N VAL A 460 -34.55 29.63 -37.33
CA VAL A 460 -33.25 29.19 -37.90
C VAL A 460 -32.05 29.81 -37.18
N ILE A 461 -32.16 31.08 -36.77
CA ILE A 461 -31.10 31.81 -36.05
C ILE A 461 -31.27 31.78 -34.52
N LEU A 462 -32.08 30.87 -33.99
CA LEU A 462 -32.31 30.74 -32.57
C LEU A 462 -31.07 30.12 -31.88
N ASP A 463 -30.63 30.79 -30.82
CA ASP A 463 -29.75 30.24 -29.79
C ASP A 463 -30.54 30.19 -28.48
N GLY A 464 -30.84 28.98 -28.01
CA GLY A 464 -31.72 28.72 -26.86
C GLY A 464 -31.10 27.74 -25.89
N THR A 465 -31.64 27.64 -24.66
CA THR A 465 -31.18 26.68 -23.65
C THR A 465 -32.37 26.07 -22.93
N THR A 466 -32.30 24.75 -22.69
CA THR A 466 -33.37 23.91 -22.13
C THR A 466 -32.76 22.85 -21.18
N LEU A 467 -33.59 22.06 -20.48
CA LEU A 467 -33.12 20.91 -19.69
C LEU A 467 -32.46 19.81 -20.54
N PHE A 468 -32.78 19.74 -21.83
CA PHE A 468 -32.06 18.90 -22.79
C PHE A 468 -30.69 19.48 -23.18
N GLY A 469 -30.41 20.75 -22.85
CA GLY A 469 -29.18 21.48 -23.15
C GLY A 469 -29.40 22.69 -24.07
N PRO A 470 -28.30 23.34 -24.51
CA PRO A 470 -28.33 24.37 -25.54
C PRO A 470 -28.83 23.81 -26.87
N VAL A 471 -29.57 24.63 -27.62
CA VAL A 471 -30.14 24.29 -28.92
C VAL A 471 -29.91 25.45 -29.88
N SER A 472 -29.19 25.17 -30.96
CA SER A 472 -28.96 26.05 -32.11
C SER A 472 -28.81 25.19 -33.36
N PHE A 473 -29.01 25.77 -34.54
CA PHE A 473 -29.25 25.01 -35.77
C PHE A 473 -28.14 25.14 -36.82
N ASP A 474 -27.83 24.05 -37.53
CA ASP A 474 -26.98 24.06 -38.74
C ASP A 474 -27.75 24.50 -39.99
N ASP A 475 -27.07 24.59 -41.14
CA ASP A 475 -27.69 24.95 -42.44
C ASP A 475 -28.82 23.99 -42.88
N ASN A 476 -28.87 22.77 -42.31
CA ASN A 476 -29.93 21.78 -42.52
C ASN A 476 -30.99 21.83 -41.41
N GLN A 477 -30.95 22.85 -40.55
CA GLN A 477 -31.85 23.07 -39.41
C GLN A 477 -31.76 21.97 -38.33
N ARG A 478 -30.59 21.33 -38.14
CA ARG A 478 -30.37 20.29 -37.11
C ARG A 478 -29.70 20.85 -35.86
N ASN A 479 -30.06 20.35 -34.68
CA ASN A 479 -29.46 20.76 -33.41
C ASN A 479 -27.94 20.45 -33.37
N ILE A 480 -27.15 21.51 -33.23
CA ILE A 480 -25.70 21.51 -33.02
C ILE A 480 -25.28 22.22 -31.72
N GLY A 481 -26.25 22.61 -30.88
CA GLY A 481 -26.01 23.43 -29.68
C GLY A 481 -25.13 22.75 -28.61
N ARG A 482 -25.02 21.42 -28.63
CA ARG A 482 -24.06 20.67 -27.80
C ARG A 482 -23.61 19.35 -28.42
N ALA A 483 -22.57 18.77 -27.82
CA ALA A 483 -22.19 17.38 -28.05
C ALA A 483 -23.25 16.39 -27.50
N PRO A 484 -23.35 15.17 -28.07
CA PRO A 484 -24.10 14.07 -27.47
C PRO A 484 -23.46 13.60 -26.17
N ALA A 485 -24.21 12.85 -25.37
CA ALA A 485 -23.68 12.19 -24.19
C ALA A 485 -22.82 11.00 -24.61
N GLY A 486 -21.51 11.06 -24.38
CA GLY A 486 -20.61 9.92 -24.41
C GLY A 486 -20.59 9.25 -23.03
N THR A 487 -20.77 7.93 -22.97
CA THR A 487 -20.90 7.21 -21.69
C THR A 487 -20.00 5.98 -21.62
N GLN A 488 -19.67 5.54 -20.40
CA GLN A 488 -18.94 4.29 -20.15
C GLN A 488 -19.46 3.59 -18.90
N TRP A 489 -19.53 2.25 -18.94
CA TRP A 489 -19.93 1.43 -17.79
C TRP A 489 -18.76 1.22 -16.82
N LEU A 490 -18.74 1.96 -15.71
CA LEU A 490 -17.65 1.96 -14.72
C LEU A 490 -18.16 1.59 -13.32
N THR A 491 -17.27 1.20 -12.42
CA THR A 491 -17.64 0.89 -11.02
C THR A 491 -17.73 2.17 -10.18
N ASN A 492 -18.47 2.12 -9.07
CA ASN A 492 -18.58 3.22 -8.09
C ASN A 492 -17.28 3.54 -7.31
N SER A 493 -16.11 3.21 -7.85
CA SER A 493 -14.80 3.29 -7.20
C SER A 493 -13.74 3.89 -8.14
N THR A 494 -14.03 5.07 -8.71
CA THR A 494 -13.08 5.95 -9.43
C THR A 494 -12.03 6.58 -8.49
N ASN A 495 -11.36 5.72 -7.72
CA ASN A 495 -10.16 5.94 -6.91
C ASN A 495 -9.25 4.68 -6.96
N LEU A 496 -9.44 3.82 -7.98
CA LEU A 496 -8.75 2.53 -8.11
C LEU A 496 -7.25 2.65 -8.42
N HIS A 497 -6.78 3.80 -8.89
CA HIS A 497 -5.35 4.09 -9.08
C HIS A 497 -4.47 3.93 -7.82
N ASN A 498 -5.06 3.86 -6.62
CA ASN A 498 -4.33 3.62 -5.36
C ASN A 498 -4.39 2.18 -4.81
N LYS A 499 -4.97 1.20 -5.53
CA LYS A 499 -4.97 -0.21 -5.06
C LYS A 499 -3.67 -0.99 -5.33
N GLY A 500 -2.61 -0.34 -5.83
CA GLY A 500 -1.26 -0.92 -5.86
C GLY A 500 -0.56 -1.03 -4.50
N SER A 501 -1.09 -0.42 -3.42
CA SER A 501 -0.42 -0.33 -2.11
C SER A 501 -1.27 -0.82 -0.92
N ALA A 502 -2.52 -1.23 -1.15
CA ALA A 502 -3.50 -1.53 -0.09
C ALA A 502 -3.54 -3.02 0.35
N LEU A 503 -2.46 -3.78 0.16
CA LEU A 503 -2.31 -5.18 0.61
C LEU A 503 -1.17 -5.39 1.63
N MET A 504 -0.83 -4.36 2.40
CA MET A 504 -0.10 -4.52 3.67
C MET A 504 -1.03 -4.19 4.86
N ASN A 505 -1.71 -5.22 5.37
CA ASN A 505 -2.13 -5.36 6.77
C ASN A 505 -2.76 -6.75 6.98
N HIS A 506 -1.92 -7.78 7.00
CA HIS A 506 -2.32 -9.13 7.39
C HIS A 506 -1.95 -9.36 8.86
N GLU A 507 -2.77 -8.84 9.78
CA GLU A 507 -2.84 -9.39 11.15
C GLU A 507 -3.94 -10.45 11.25
N ASN A 508 -3.83 -11.28 12.28
CA ASN A 508 -4.62 -12.50 12.41
C ASN A 508 -6.00 -12.22 13.01
N ASP A 509 -7.07 -12.53 12.29
CA ASP A 509 -8.38 -12.74 12.92
C ASP A 509 -9.00 -14.07 12.47
N ASN A 510 -9.08 -15.02 13.41
CA ASN A 510 -9.53 -16.39 13.17
C ASN A 510 -11.07 -16.47 13.23
N ASN A 511 -11.74 -15.92 12.22
CA ASN A 511 -13.19 -16.03 12.11
C ASN A 511 -13.65 -16.50 10.73
N LYS A 512 -14.47 -17.57 10.71
CA LYS A 512 -15.00 -18.17 9.48
C LYS A 512 -16.18 -17.37 8.93
N SER A 513 -15.90 -16.17 8.41
CA SER A 513 -16.85 -15.47 7.55
C SER A 513 -16.88 -16.15 6.18
N THR A 514 -18.08 -16.44 5.66
CA THR A 514 -18.26 -16.91 4.29
C THR A 514 -17.76 -15.87 3.31
N ARG A 515 -16.97 -16.28 2.31
CA ARG A 515 -16.67 -15.44 1.14
C ARG A 515 -17.99 -15.12 0.44
N GLN A 516 -18.47 -13.90 0.66
CA GLN A 516 -19.61 -13.34 -0.03
C GLN A 516 -18.99 -12.41 -1.08
N ASP A 517 -18.96 -12.88 -2.33
CA ASP A 517 -18.28 -12.16 -3.40
C ASP A 517 -18.97 -10.80 -3.61
N ILE A 518 -18.20 -9.72 -3.46
CA ILE A 518 -18.70 -8.36 -3.68
C ILE A 518 -18.84 -8.18 -5.19
N VAL A 519 -20.05 -8.40 -5.69
CA VAL A 519 -20.39 -8.16 -7.10
C VAL A 519 -20.17 -6.68 -7.39
N SER A 520 -19.16 -6.38 -8.20
CA SER A 520 -18.88 -5.03 -8.69
C SER A 520 -20.09 -4.50 -9.46
N VAL A 521 -20.82 -3.57 -8.86
CA VAL A 521 -21.90 -2.86 -9.56
C VAL A 521 -21.27 -1.89 -10.55
N TYR A 522 -21.51 -2.12 -11.83
CA TYR A 522 -21.17 -1.21 -12.92
C TYR A 522 -22.38 -0.33 -13.23
N ASN A 523 -22.16 0.98 -13.32
CA ASN A 523 -23.16 1.97 -13.69
C ASN A 523 -22.70 2.72 -14.95
N ASN A 524 -23.65 3.17 -15.77
CA ASN A 524 -23.35 3.99 -16.94
C ASN A 524 -23.03 5.41 -16.47
N TYR A 525 -21.78 5.82 -16.59
CA TYR A 525 -21.33 7.16 -16.23
C TYR A 525 -21.26 8.06 -17.48
N LEU A 526 -21.59 9.33 -17.31
CA LEU A 526 -21.30 10.36 -18.30
C LEU A 526 -19.79 10.63 -18.31
N VAL A 527 -19.13 10.43 -19.45
CA VAL A 527 -17.68 10.62 -19.61
C VAL A 527 -17.32 11.70 -20.64
N SER A 528 -18.28 12.19 -21.42
CA SER A 528 -18.11 13.38 -22.29
C SER A 528 -19.49 13.97 -22.66
N PRO A 529 -19.65 15.29 -22.87
CA PRO A 529 -18.64 16.35 -22.87
C PRO A 529 -17.95 16.55 -21.52
N ASP A 530 -16.66 16.82 -21.61
CA ASP A 530 -15.68 16.70 -20.52
C ASP A 530 -15.98 17.67 -19.35
N PHE A 531 -16.58 18.83 -19.64
CA PHE A 531 -17.02 19.82 -18.65
C PHE A 531 -18.26 19.40 -17.83
N MET A 532 -18.89 18.27 -18.16
CA MET A 532 -19.97 17.62 -17.42
C MET A 532 -19.65 16.16 -17.07
N ALA A 533 -18.44 15.67 -17.34
CA ALA A 533 -18.06 14.28 -17.08
C ALA A 533 -18.06 13.97 -15.57
N GLN A 534 -18.69 12.85 -15.21
CA GLN A 534 -18.69 12.31 -13.84
C GLN A 534 -17.47 11.42 -13.57
N ALA A 535 -16.87 10.89 -14.63
CA ALA A 535 -15.71 10.00 -14.61
C ALA A 535 -14.85 10.23 -15.86
N GLU A 536 -13.55 9.96 -15.73
CA GLU A 536 -12.65 9.90 -16.88
C GLU A 536 -12.86 8.59 -17.67
N ILE A 537 -12.47 8.58 -18.95
CA ILE A 537 -12.59 7.39 -19.81
C ILE A 537 -11.49 6.39 -19.45
N GLU A 538 -11.86 5.21 -18.96
CA GLU A 538 -10.91 4.12 -18.75
C GLU A 538 -10.54 3.51 -20.11
N PHE A 539 -9.34 3.84 -20.61
CA PHE A 539 -8.71 3.27 -21.79
C PHE A 539 -7.19 3.08 -21.59
N PRO A 540 -6.59 1.95 -22.03
CA PRO A 540 -7.27 0.74 -22.49
C PRO A 540 -7.99 0.03 -21.34
N ALA A 541 -9.07 -0.69 -21.65
CA ALA A 541 -9.79 -1.47 -20.67
C ALA A 541 -8.91 -2.59 -20.06
N PRO A 542 -9.19 -3.05 -18.83
CA PRO A 542 -8.34 -4.02 -18.12
C PRO A 542 -8.05 -5.35 -18.86
N SER A 543 -8.89 -5.78 -19.80
CA SER A 543 -8.60 -6.92 -20.69
C SER A 543 -7.43 -6.68 -21.65
N GLY A 544 -7.27 -5.45 -22.13
CA GLY A 544 -6.30 -5.04 -23.14
C GLY A 544 -4.96 -4.58 -22.58
N MET A 545 -4.80 -4.53 -21.26
CA MET A 545 -3.52 -4.35 -20.58
C MET A 545 -2.80 -5.68 -20.38
N ASP A 546 -1.47 -5.65 -20.35
CA ASP A 546 -0.67 -6.78 -19.86
C ASP A 546 -0.78 -6.90 -18.34
N CYS A 547 -0.61 -8.11 -17.81
CA CYS A 547 -0.72 -8.32 -16.37
C CYS A 547 0.47 -7.70 -15.64
N PRO A 548 0.28 -7.03 -14.49
CA PRO A 548 1.38 -6.39 -13.77
C PRO A 548 2.37 -7.41 -13.19
N PRO A 549 3.58 -6.98 -12.78
CA PRO A 549 4.52 -7.82 -12.05
C PRO A 549 3.87 -8.55 -10.86
N GLY A 550 4.31 -9.78 -10.61
CA GLY A 550 3.68 -10.70 -9.66
C GLY A 550 2.42 -11.39 -10.20
N GLN A 551 1.95 -11.08 -11.42
CA GLN A 551 0.79 -11.71 -12.04
C GLN A 551 1.08 -12.40 -13.39
N PHE A 552 0.12 -13.19 -13.85
CA PHE A 552 0.09 -13.84 -15.16
C PHE A 552 -1.31 -13.83 -15.78
N PHE A 553 -1.38 -14.05 -17.09
CA PHE A 553 -2.65 -14.12 -17.82
C PHE A 553 -3.38 -15.44 -17.54
N ASN A 554 -4.59 -15.36 -16.99
CA ASN A 554 -5.38 -16.52 -16.61
C ASN A 554 -6.39 -16.89 -17.71
N GLU A 555 -6.04 -17.90 -18.49
CA GLU A 555 -6.88 -18.48 -19.55
C GLU A 555 -8.29 -18.87 -19.07
N SER A 556 -8.43 -19.33 -17.83
CA SER A 556 -9.73 -19.68 -17.27
C SER A 556 -10.62 -18.45 -17.02
N LEU A 557 -10.05 -17.31 -16.63
CA LEU A 557 -10.78 -16.05 -16.55
C LEU A 557 -11.07 -15.47 -17.95
N ALA A 558 -10.21 -15.73 -18.94
CA ALA A 558 -10.46 -15.33 -20.32
C ALA A 558 -11.60 -16.12 -20.97
N MET A 559 -11.74 -17.42 -20.68
CA MET A 559 -12.78 -18.28 -21.26
C MET A 559 -14.11 -18.26 -20.50
N ASN A 560 -14.10 -18.10 -19.17
CA ASN A 560 -15.30 -18.24 -18.33
C ASN A 560 -15.92 -16.89 -17.88
N SER A 561 -15.29 -15.75 -18.17
CA SER A 561 -15.83 -14.42 -17.84
C SER A 561 -16.87 -13.98 -18.86
N SER A 562 -18.09 -13.65 -18.40
CA SER A 562 -19.17 -13.07 -19.23
C SER A 562 -18.76 -11.80 -19.98
N SER A 563 -18.00 -10.92 -19.33
CA SER A 563 -17.50 -9.69 -19.95
C SER A 563 -16.18 -9.91 -20.69
N LEU A 564 -16.04 -9.28 -21.85
CA LEU A 564 -14.80 -9.23 -22.61
C LEU A 564 -13.74 -8.31 -21.97
N LEU A 565 -14.16 -7.21 -21.33
CA LEU A 565 -13.28 -6.09 -20.99
C LEU A 565 -12.70 -6.08 -19.57
N THR A 566 -13.20 -6.96 -18.69
CA THR A 566 -12.68 -7.11 -17.31
C THR A 566 -11.26 -7.68 -17.26
N GLU A 567 -10.57 -7.45 -16.14
CA GLU A 567 -9.21 -7.95 -15.87
C GLU A 567 -9.14 -9.47 -16.03
N LYS A 568 -8.12 -9.95 -16.75
CA LYS A 568 -7.89 -11.39 -17.04
C LYS A 568 -6.66 -11.95 -16.32
N CYS A 569 -6.18 -11.26 -15.30
CA CYS A 569 -4.92 -11.54 -14.62
C CYS A 569 -5.14 -12.35 -13.34
N SER A 570 -4.09 -12.98 -12.84
CA SER A 570 -4.08 -13.66 -11.54
C SER A 570 -2.68 -13.68 -10.93
N GLN A 571 -2.62 -13.67 -9.60
CA GLN A 571 -1.37 -13.75 -8.84
C GLN A 571 -0.57 -15.02 -9.18
N CYS A 572 0.75 -14.87 -9.33
CA CYS A 572 1.66 -16.00 -9.49
C CYS A 572 1.58 -16.98 -8.31
N PRO A 573 1.57 -18.30 -8.55
CA PRO A 573 1.69 -19.31 -7.51
C PRO A 573 2.96 -19.16 -6.66
N THR A 574 2.94 -19.75 -5.46
CA THR A 574 4.11 -19.83 -4.58
C THR A 574 5.34 -20.39 -5.29
N ASP A 575 6.48 -19.76 -5.04
CA ASP A 575 7.80 -20.04 -5.61
C ASP A 575 7.88 -19.79 -7.13
N THR A 576 6.97 -18.96 -7.64
CA THR A 576 7.01 -18.40 -8.98
C THR A 576 6.72 -16.89 -8.95
N VAL A 577 7.35 -16.15 -9.86
CA VAL A 577 7.36 -14.68 -9.88
C VAL A 577 7.32 -14.15 -11.32
N THR A 578 6.96 -12.88 -11.48
CA THR A 578 7.09 -12.13 -12.74
C THR A 578 7.59 -10.71 -12.43
N TYR A 579 8.66 -10.31 -13.10
CA TYR A 579 9.42 -9.08 -12.79
C TYR A 579 8.93 -7.86 -13.59
N GLU A 580 8.49 -8.11 -14.81
CA GLU A 580 7.94 -7.12 -15.75
C GLU A 580 6.47 -7.46 -16.07
N TYR A 581 5.83 -6.60 -16.86
CA TYR A 581 4.47 -6.86 -17.35
C TYR A 581 4.41 -8.16 -18.16
N ASN A 582 3.45 -9.02 -17.82
CA ASN A 582 3.38 -10.39 -18.29
C ASN A 582 2.16 -10.63 -19.18
N GLN A 583 2.43 -10.84 -20.47
CA GLN A 583 1.43 -11.25 -21.47
C GLN A 583 1.15 -12.77 -21.48
N PHE A 584 1.92 -13.57 -20.75
CA PHE A 584 1.94 -15.04 -20.85
C PHE A 584 1.15 -15.74 -19.73
N MET A 585 0.72 -16.98 -20.01
CA MET A 585 0.00 -17.86 -19.08
C MET A 585 0.90 -18.55 -18.03
N LYS A 586 2.06 -17.96 -17.71
CA LYS A 586 3.10 -18.59 -16.87
C LYS A 586 3.86 -17.55 -16.06
N CYS A 587 4.33 -17.98 -14.89
CA CYS A 587 5.30 -17.28 -14.06
C CYS A 587 6.65 -18.01 -14.10
N LEU A 588 7.74 -17.31 -13.77
CA LEU A 588 9.08 -17.88 -13.72
C LEU A 588 9.32 -18.53 -12.35
N PRO A 589 9.85 -19.76 -12.25
CA PRO A 589 10.17 -20.37 -10.97
C PRO A 589 11.37 -19.68 -10.31
N CYS A 590 11.38 -19.61 -8.97
CA CYS A 590 12.51 -19.06 -8.24
C CYS A 590 13.81 -19.87 -8.43
N PRO A 591 14.99 -19.22 -8.52
CA PRO A 591 16.29 -19.88 -8.56
C PRO A 591 16.52 -20.85 -7.39
N THR A 592 17.29 -21.93 -7.64
CA THR A 592 17.56 -22.99 -6.66
C THR A 592 18.09 -22.46 -5.33
N GLY A 593 17.32 -22.66 -4.26
CA GLY A 593 17.66 -22.18 -2.90
C GLY A 593 17.02 -20.84 -2.53
N SER A 594 16.26 -20.21 -3.44
CA SER A 594 15.42 -19.04 -3.16
C SER A 594 13.93 -19.39 -3.21
N THR A 595 13.11 -18.60 -2.52
CA THR A 595 11.65 -18.83 -2.36
C THR A 595 10.88 -17.51 -2.37
N THR A 596 9.58 -17.56 -2.61
CA THR A 596 8.62 -16.47 -2.35
C THR A 596 8.17 -16.37 -0.88
N GLN A 597 8.87 -17.05 0.03
CA GLN A 597 8.47 -17.21 1.44
C GLN A 597 7.06 -17.81 1.60
N GLY A 598 6.65 -18.67 0.66
CA GLY A 598 5.34 -19.34 0.64
C GLY A 598 4.14 -18.44 0.27
N ARG A 599 4.38 -17.30 -0.38
CA ARG A 599 3.33 -16.33 -0.77
C ARG A 599 3.03 -16.37 -2.27
N SER A 600 1.79 -16.04 -2.64
CA SER A 600 1.38 -15.82 -4.03
C SER A 600 1.46 -14.34 -4.40
N GLY A 601 1.79 -14.05 -5.65
CA GLY A 601 1.81 -12.68 -6.19
C GLY A 601 3.05 -11.85 -5.89
N GLU A 602 4.10 -12.44 -5.31
CA GLU A 602 5.36 -11.74 -5.05
C GLU A 602 6.11 -11.40 -6.35
N THR A 603 6.82 -10.28 -6.35
CA THR A 603 7.58 -9.76 -7.50
C THR A 603 9.07 -10.10 -7.45
N ALA A 604 9.55 -10.77 -6.40
CA ALA A 604 10.95 -11.12 -6.19
C ALA A 604 11.10 -12.49 -5.50
N CYS A 605 12.26 -13.11 -5.67
CA CYS A 605 12.63 -14.33 -4.94
C CYS A 605 13.63 -13.98 -3.82
N TYR A 606 13.56 -14.69 -2.70
CA TYR A 606 14.36 -14.41 -1.51
C TYR A 606 15.35 -15.54 -1.22
N TYR A 607 16.63 -15.20 -1.03
CA TYR A 607 17.62 -16.06 -0.37
C TYR A 607 17.68 -15.69 1.12
N GLU A 608 17.85 -16.66 2.01
CA GLU A 608 17.96 -16.43 3.45
C GLU A 608 19.34 -16.85 3.96
N ASP A 609 20.08 -15.91 4.56
CA ASP A 609 21.39 -16.16 5.19
C ASP A 609 21.25 -16.06 6.71
N GLU A 610 21.43 -17.19 7.39
CA GLU A 610 21.04 -17.34 8.78
C GLU A 610 22.09 -16.96 9.84
N HIS A 611 23.33 -16.64 9.46
CA HIS A 611 24.41 -16.20 10.37
C HIS A 611 24.53 -17.02 11.70
N LEU A 612 24.25 -18.32 11.62
CA LEU A 612 24.29 -19.25 12.75
C LEU A 612 25.71 -19.35 13.34
N ILE A 613 25.82 -19.71 14.62
CA ILE A 613 27.13 -19.91 15.27
C ILE A 613 27.82 -21.08 14.55
N PRO A 614 28.99 -20.90 13.91
CA PRO A 614 29.65 -21.97 13.17
C PRO A 614 30.08 -23.10 14.10
N ASP A 615 29.91 -24.35 13.66
CA ASP A 615 30.14 -25.52 14.52
C ASP A 615 31.56 -25.59 15.10
N GLY A 616 32.58 -25.09 14.38
CA GLY A 616 33.94 -24.98 14.92
C GLY A 616 34.03 -24.13 16.20
N VAL A 617 33.21 -23.08 16.33
CA VAL A 617 33.15 -22.24 17.53
C VAL A 617 32.32 -22.92 18.63
N ARG A 618 31.24 -23.63 18.26
CA ARG A 618 30.42 -24.43 19.20
C ARG A 618 31.25 -25.55 19.85
N ILE A 619 32.05 -26.25 19.05
CA ILE A 619 33.02 -27.27 19.50
C ILE A 619 34.04 -26.68 20.47
N PHE A 620 34.57 -25.48 20.21
CA PHE A 620 35.46 -24.77 21.13
C PHE A 620 34.77 -24.47 22.48
N GLY A 621 33.51 -24.02 22.47
CA GLY A 621 32.71 -23.83 23.68
C GLY A 621 32.59 -25.11 24.51
N TYR A 622 32.18 -26.22 23.90
CA TYR A 622 32.05 -27.52 24.58
C TYR A 622 33.39 -28.05 25.13
N PHE A 623 34.51 -27.80 24.45
CA PHE A 623 35.85 -28.12 24.96
C PHE A 623 36.18 -27.36 26.25
N MET A 624 35.90 -26.06 26.30
CA MET A 624 36.16 -25.22 27.48
C MET A 624 35.32 -25.66 28.70
N VAL A 625 34.05 -26.05 28.49
CA VAL A 625 33.22 -26.66 29.55
C VAL A 625 33.83 -27.98 30.04
N SER A 626 34.21 -28.86 29.12
CA SER A 626 34.76 -30.19 29.43
C SER A 626 36.04 -30.10 30.27
N VAL A 627 36.94 -29.18 29.95
CA VAL A 627 38.15 -28.91 30.75
C VAL A 627 37.80 -28.38 32.15
N THR A 628 36.85 -27.45 32.23
CA THR A 628 36.41 -26.85 33.51
C THR A 628 35.80 -27.89 34.44
N TRP A 629 34.91 -28.75 33.92
CA TRP A 629 34.30 -29.85 34.67
C TRP A 629 35.32 -30.90 35.10
N ALA A 630 36.25 -31.30 34.23
CA ALA A 630 37.30 -32.25 34.57
C ALA A 630 38.18 -31.75 35.73
N LEU A 631 38.55 -30.47 35.72
CA LEU A 631 39.28 -29.83 36.83
C LEU A 631 38.45 -29.74 38.11
N ALA A 632 37.18 -29.33 38.03
CA ALA A 632 36.30 -29.23 39.18
C ALA A 632 36.07 -30.61 39.85
N ILE A 633 35.81 -31.65 39.06
CA ILE A 633 35.60 -33.03 39.54
C ILE A 633 36.90 -33.59 40.12
N PHE A 634 38.05 -33.34 39.51
CA PHE A 634 39.36 -33.75 40.04
C PHE A 634 39.65 -33.11 41.40
N PHE A 635 39.51 -31.78 41.51
CA PHE A 635 39.76 -31.07 42.77
C PHE A 635 38.75 -31.44 43.86
N LEU A 636 37.47 -31.65 43.53
CA LEU A 636 36.45 -32.11 44.47
C LEU A 636 36.75 -33.54 44.97
N SER A 637 37.13 -34.45 44.06
CA SER A 637 37.50 -35.83 44.40
C SER A 637 38.73 -35.88 45.30
N TRP A 638 39.75 -35.06 45.02
CA TRP A 638 40.94 -34.91 45.86
C TRP A 638 40.60 -34.33 47.25
N LEU A 639 39.76 -33.29 47.29
CA LEU A 639 39.29 -32.65 48.52
C LEU A 639 38.54 -33.64 49.42
N ILE A 640 37.63 -34.45 48.85
CA ILE A 640 36.88 -35.48 49.59
C ILE A 640 37.83 -36.58 50.10
N ARG A 641 38.78 -37.05 49.26
CA ARG A 641 39.77 -38.07 49.63
C ARG A 641 40.63 -37.65 50.82
N TRP A 642 41.01 -36.38 50.89
CA TRP A 642 41.91 -35.86 51.92
C TRP A 642 41.23 -34.94 52.95
N ARG A 643 39.90 -35.03 53.10
CA ARG A 643 39.11 -34.18 54.02
C ARG A 643 39.51 -34.24 55.51
N GLN A 644 40.25 -35.28 55.91
CA GLN A 644 40.77 -35.46 57.27
C GLN A 644 42.16 -34.82 57.47
N ASP A 645 42.84 -34.42 56.40
CA ASP A 645 44.16 -33.80 56.45
C ASP A 645 44.11 -32.41 57.12
N PRO A 646 45.01 -32.06 58.06
CA PRO A 646 45.00 -30.77 58.75
C PRO A 646 44.98 -29.56 57.79
N VAL A 647 45.67 -29.66 56.64
CA VAL A 647 45.69 -28.58 55.64
C VAL A 647 44.31 -28.37 55.02
N MET A 648 43.53 -29.44 54.84
CA MET A 648 42.15 -29.35 54.31
C MET A 648 41.14 -28.91 55.38
N GLN A 649 41.34 -29.29 56.64
CA GLN A 649 40.48 -28.85 57.75
C GLN A 649 40.60 -27.33 57.98
N ILE A 650 41.82 -26.79 57.99
CA ILE A 650 42.09 -25.34 58.08
C ILE A 650 41.46 -24.59 56.88
N ALA A 651 41.61 -25.15 55.67
CA ALA A 651 41.07 -24.60 54.43
C ALA A 651 39.52 -24.59 54.34
N GLN A 652 38.82 -25.23 55.29
CA GLN A 652 37.36 -25.33 55.38
C GLN A 652 36.72 -26.03 54.17
N VAL A 653 36.75 -27.37 54.20
CA VAL A 653 36.22 -28.28 53.17
C VAL A 653 34.89 -27.82 52.56
N SER A 654 33.90 -27.43 53.36
CA SER A 654 32.57 -27.03 52.87
C SER A 654 32.60 -25.89 51.85
N PHE A 655 33.36 -24.82 52.09
CA PHE A 655 33.47 -23.71 51.15
C PHE A 655 34.31 -24.09 49.91
N MET A 656 35.31 -24.95 50.07
CA MET A 656 36.08 -25.48 48.94
C MET A 656 35.22 -26.36 48.03
N SER A 657 34.28 -27.15 48.59
CA SER A 657 33.31 -27.93 47.81
C SER A 657 32.32 -27.04 47.05
N LEU A 658 31.80 -25.98 47.68
CA LEU A 658 30.92 -25.00 47.00
C LEU A 658 31.61 -24.30 45.82
N ILE A 659 32.93 -24.07 45.90
CA ILE A 659 33.73 -23.51 44.79
C ILE A 659 33.82 -24.48 43.60
N CYS A 660 33.94 -25.79 43.83
CA CYS A 660 33.89 -26.78 42.73
C CYS A 660 32.49 -26.88 42.10
N VAL A 661 31.43 -26.90 42.93
CA VAL A 661 30.04 -26.97 42.45
C VAL A 661 29.65 -25.69 41.69
N GLY A 662 30.06 -24.52 42.20
CA GLY A 662 29.87 -23.23 41.54
C GLY A 662 30.49 -23.20 40.14
N ALA A 663 31.74 -23.68 39.99
CA ALA A 663 32.40 -23.78 38.68
C ALA A 663 31.65 -24.70 37.70
N THR A 664 31.12 -25.85 38.15
CA THR A 664 30.33 -26.73 37.26
C THR A 664 29.02 -26.08 36.80
N ILE A 665 28.36 -25.30 37.67
CA ILE A 665 27.11 -24.61 37.35
C ILE A 665 27.36 -23.37 36.48
N SER A 666 28.42 -22.61 36.76
CA SER A 666 28.86 -21.42 36.00
C SER A 666 29.18 -21.79 34.55
N SER A 667 30.14 -22.69 34.31
CA SER A 667 30.47 -23.20 32.98
C SER A 667 29.31 -23.88 32.23
N SER A 668 28.28 -24.41 32.91
CA SER A 668 27.09 -24.94 32.24
C SER A 668 26.35 -23.89 31.41
N THR A 669 26.49 -22.60 31.74
CA THR A 669 25.95 -21.47 30.97
C THR A 669 26.39 -21.50 29.50
N ILE A 670 27.61 -21.96 29.21
CA ILE A 670 28.15 -22.04 27.85
C ILE A 670 27.33 -23.00 26.98
N ILE A 671 26.80 -24.09 27.56
CA ILE A 671 25.94 -25.05 26.85
C ILE A 671 24.57 -24.41 26.54
N ALA A 672 24.04 -23.58 27.44
CA ALA A 672 22.80 -22.86 27.20
C ALA A 672 22.98 -21.78 26.10
N LEU A 673 24.13 -21.09 26.07
CA LEU A 673 24.45 -20.09 25.06
C LEU A 673 24.83 -20.68 23.69
N SER A 674 25.05 -22.00 23.56
CA SER A 674 25.41 -22.67 22.30
C SER A 674 24.21 -23.27 21.55
N TRP A 675 22.98 -23.01 22.04
CA TRP A 675 21.74 -23.44 21.41
C TRP A 675 21.19 -22.35 20.47
N GLN A 676 20.73 -22.78 19.29
CA GLN A 676 20.27 -21.91 18.21
C GLN A 676 19.14 -22.61 17.45
N ALA A 677 18.41 -21.86 16.64
CA ALA A 677 17.41 -22.35 15.69
C ALA A 677 17.46 -21.53 14.39
N GLY A 678 17.31 -22.19 13.26
CA GLY A 678 17.23 -21.60 11.93
C GLY A 678 15.91 -20.86 11.67
N VAL A 679 15.68 -20.47 10.42
CA VAL A 679 14.38 -19.96 9.97
C VAL A 679 13.43 -21.14 9.78
N GLY A 680 12.20 -21.01 10.27
CA GLY A 680 11.21 -22.10 10.26
C GLY A 680 11.44 -23.25 11.24
N GLU A 681 12.60 -23.32 11.92
CA GLU A 681 12.87 -24.30 12.99
C GLU A 681 12.12 -23.97 14.30
N ASP A 682 11.89 -24.98 15.14
CA ASP A 682 11.29 -24.79 16.46
C ASP A 682 12.25 -24.07 17.42
N THR A 683 11.91 -22.83 17.75
CA THR A 683 12.69 -21.99 18.68
C THR A 683 12.50 -22.37 20.15
N SER A 684 11.61 -23.32 20.50
CA SER A 684 11.26 -23.66 21.89
C SER A 684 12.48 -24.04 22.76
N ALA A 685 13.40 -24.83 22.20
CA ALA A 685 14.61 -25.27 22.89
C ALA A 685 15.61 -24.12 23.08
N ALA A 686 15.79 -23.27 22.06
CA ALA A 686 16.66 -22.09 22.13
C ALA A 686 16.12 -21.05 23.12
N THR A 687 14.81 -20.79 23.10
CA THR A 687 14.12 -19.94 24.08
C THR A 687 14.24 -20.48 25.50
N THR A 688 14.11 -21.80 25.68
CA THR A 688 14.34 -22.44 26.99
C THR A 688 15.78 -22.23 27.46
N ALA A 689 16.77 -22.36 26.58
CA ALA A 689 18.17 -22.12 26.90
C ALA A 689 18.45 -20.65 27.27
N CYS A 690 17.88 -19.69 26.52
CA CYS A 690 17.93 -18.25 26.86
C CYS A 690 17.38 -17.95 28.26
N ARG A 691 16.30 -18.61 28.68
CA ARG A 691 15.70 -18.44 30.03
C ARG A 691 16.54 -19.05 31.14
N VAL A 692 17.25 -20.15 30.85
CA VAL A 692 18.06 -20.89 31.86
C VAL A 692 19.47 -20.32 32.03
N ALA A 693 20.06 -19.71 30.99
CA ALA A 693 21.44 -19.19 31.04
C ALA A 693 21.71 -18.21 32.21
N PRO A 694 20.84 -17.22 32.53
CA PRO A 694 21.07 -16.33 33.67
C PRO A 694 21.07 -17.05 35.03
N PHE A 695 20.22 -18.07 35.22
CA PHE A 695 20.18 -18.86 36.46
C PHE A 695 21.49 -19.64 36.68
N LEU A 696 22.01 -20.26 35.61
CA LEU A 696 23.28 -21.01 35.66
C LEU A 696 24.44 -20.08 36.00
N TYR A 697 24.56 -18.94 35.30
CA TYR A 697 25.64 -18.00 35.53
C TYR A 697 25.62 -17.44 36.95
N CYS A 698 24.50 -16.86 37.39
CA CYS A 698 24.41 -16.20 38.69
C CYS A 698 24.57 -17.20 39.85
N THR A 699 23.92 -18.36 39.77
CA THR A 699 24.04 -19.41 40.81
C THR A 699 25.48 -19.93 40.89
N GLY A 700 26.11 -20.23 39.75
CA GLY A 700 27.49 -20.70 39.71
C GLY A 700 28.47 -19.67 40.26
N TRP A 701 28.37 -18.43 39.77
CA TRP A 701 29.24 -17.32 40.17
C TRP A 701 29.11 -17.00 41.66
N VAL A 702 27.90 -16.91 42.22
CA VAL A 702 27.70 -16.62 43.65
C VAL A 702 28.17 -17.78 44.54
N LEU A 703 27.92 -19.03 44.16
CA LEU A 703 28.45 -20.18 44.91
C LEU A 703 29.98 -20.21 44.93
N GLN A 704 30.63 -19.79 43.84
CA GLN A 704 32.08 -19.77 43.71
C GLN A 704 32.71 -18.52 44.38
N TYR A 705 32.38 -17.32 43.90
CA TYR A 705 32.96 -16.07 44.37
C TYR A 705 32.40 -15.66 45.75
N GLY A 706 31.12 -15.89 46.04
CA GLY A 706 30.55 -15.68 47.37
C GLY A 706 31.19 -16.56 48.45
N SER A 707 31.61 -17.78 48.11
CA SER A 707 32.43 -18.62 49.00
C SER A 707 33.82 -18.02 49.27
N LEU A 708 34.41 -17.35 48.29
CA LEU A 708 35.65 -16.57 48.45
C LEU A 708 35.44 -15.42 49.44
N THR A 709 34.37 -14.63 49.24
CA THR A 709 33.99 -13.51 50.13
C THR A 709 33.72 -13.98 51.57
N ALA A 710 32.98 -15.09 51.73
CA ALA A 710 32.65 -15.63 53.04
C ALA A 710 33.91 -16.06 53.81
N LYS A 711 34.86 -16.74 53.15
CA LYS A 711 36.16 -17.09 53.74
C LYS A 711 36.98 -15.86 54.13
N THR A 712 37.07 -14.87 53.25
CA THR A 712 37.81 -13.61 53.48
C THR A 712 37.21 -12.81 54.65
N ASN A 713 35.88 -12.62 54.69
CA ASN A 713 35.22 -11.88 55.76
C ASN A 713 35.33 -12.60 57.12
N ARG A 714 35.30 -13.94 57.14
CA ARG A 714 35.56 -14.72 58.36
C ARG A 714 36.96 -14.44 58.91
N LEU A 715 37.98 -14.45 58.05
CA LEU A 715 39.36 -14.15 58.43
C LEU A 715 39.51 -12.71 58.94
N TYR A 716 38.97 -11.73 58.22
CA TYR A 716 38.93 -10.31 58.62
C TYR A 716 38.30 -10.11 60.01
N LYS A 717 37.13 -10.71 60.28
CA LYS A 717 36.44 -10.63 61.58
C LYS A 717 37.22 -11.28 62.73
N ILE A 718 38.02 -12.31 62.45
CA ILE A 718 38.90 -12.95 63.44
C ILE A 718 40.10 -12.03 63.74
N THR A 719 40.74 -11.49 62.71
CA THR A 719 41.92 -10.61 62.82
C THR A 719 41.61 -9.29 63.56
N ARG A 720 40.43 -8.70 63.33
CA ARG A 720 40.08 -7.36 63.86
C ARG A 720 39.41 -7.35 65.24
N ARG A 721 39.25 -8.50 65.91
CA ARG A 721 38.59 -8.60 67.24
C ARG A 721 39.60 -8.55 68.40
N ASN A 722 39.29 -7.76 69.44
CA ASN A 722 40.09 -7.66 70.67
C ASN A 722 40.21 -9.00 71.40
N SER A 723 41.40 -9.31 71.92
CA SER A 723 41.77 -10.65 72.42
C SER A 723 41.04 -11.16 73.68
N TYR A 724 40.16 -10.35 74.29
CA TYR A 724 39.45 -10.71 75.52
C TYR A 724 38.06 -11.34 75.30
N GLU A 725 37.48 -11.27 74.09
CA GLU A 725 36.14 -11.79 73.80
C GLU A 725 36.19 -13.10 72.97
N ARG A 726 36.30 -14.25 73.66
CA ARG A 726 36.39 -15.59 73.03
C ARG A 726 35.03 -16.13 72.54
N ARG A 727 34.45 -15.52 71.49
CA ARG A 727 33.37 -16.15 70.69
C ARG A 727 33.93 -16.80 69.43
N THR A 728 33.79 -18.13 69.32
CA THR A 728 34.12 -18.89 68.10
C THR A 728 33.16 -18.53 66.97
N ILE A 729 33.66 -17.89 65.91
CA ILE A 729 32.86 -17.62 64.71
C ILE A 729 32.67 -18.92 63.94
N THR A 730 31.43 -19.37 63.82
CA THR A 730 31.01 -20.61 63.18
C THR A 730 31.04 -20.47 61.64
N SER A 731 31.23 -21.57 60.91
CA SER A 731 31.13 -21.56 59.43
C SER A 731 29.75 -21.06 58.96
N LEU A 732 28.68 -21.46 59.64
CA LEU A 732 27.31 -21.00 59.39
C LEU A 732 27.16 -19.47 59.53
N GLU A 733 27.79 -18.87 60.55
CA GLU A 733 27.85 -17.40 60.76
C GLU A 733 28.68 -16.64 59.69
N SER A 734 29.25 -17.36 58.73
CA SER A 734 29.93 -16.80 57.54
C SER A 734 29.19 -17.14 56.24
N ALA A 735 28.52 -18.29 56.18
CA ALA A 735 27.78 -18.76 55.00
C ALA A 735 26.52 -17.93 54.67
N TRP A 736 25.95 -17.19 55.63
CA TRP A 736 24.79 -16.31 55.37
C TRP A 736 25.03 -15.25 54.29
N ILE A 737 26.30 -14.87 54.03
CA ILE A 737 26.64 -13.93 52.95
C ILE A 737 26.39 -14.57 51.58
N ILE A 738 26.72 -15.85 51.43
CA ILE A 738 26.43 -16.61 50.21
C ILE A 738 24.92 -16.72 50.05
N ALA A 739 24.19 -17.04 51.13
CA ALA A 739 22.73 -17.15 51.10
C ALA A 739 22.04 -15.80 50.78
N LEU A 740 22.53 -14.68 51.33
CA LEU A 740 21.97 -13.36 51.06
C LEU A 740 22.21 -12.91 49.61
N ILE A 741 23.44 -13.02 49.10
CA ILE A 741 23.73 -12.64 47.71
C ILE A 741 23.00 -13.57 46.75
N LEU A 742 22.97 -14.88 47.02
CA LEU A 742 22.23 -15.83 46.17
C LEU A 742 20.73 -15.55 46.18
N ALA A 743 20.15 -15.14 47.31
CA ALA A 743 18.75 -14.72 47.37
C ALA A 743 18.48 -13.42 46.60
N LEU A 744 19.42 -12.47 46.57
CA LEU A 744 19.30 -11.25 45.77
C LEU A 744 19.41 -11.55 44.27
N ASP A 745 20.43 -12.30 43.84
CA ASP A 745 20.60 -12.72 42.45
C ASP A 745 19.39 -13.54 41.95
N LEU A 746 18.93 -14.52 42.73
CA LEU A 746 17.76 -15.31 42.36
C LEU A 746 16.48 -14.46 42.37
N ALA A 747 16.33 -13.47 43.25
CA ALA A 747 15.19 -12.55 43.18
C ALA A 747 15.19 -11.73 41.88
N VAL A 748 16.35 -11.23 41.44
CA VAL A 748 16.46 -10.49 40.17
C VAL A 748 16.19 -11.42 38.98
N VAL A 749 16.80 -12.61 38.93
CA VAL A 749 16.65 -13.54 37.78
C VAL A 749 15.25 -14.17 37.72
N VAL A 750 14.62 -14.47 38.86
CA VAL A 750 13.20 -14.90 38.89
C VAL A 750 12.28 -13.75 38.45
N THR A 751 12.51 -12.51 38.89
CA THR A 751 11.71 -11.36 38.44
C THR A 751 11.88 -11.13 36.93
N TRP A 752 13.11 -11.22 36.42
CA TRP A 752 13.40 -11.16 34.98
C TRP A 752 12.59 -12.22 34.21
N THR A 753 12.62 -13.48 34.67
CA THR A 753 11.93 -14.60 34.03
C THR A 753 10.39 -14.49 34.08
N LEU A 754 9.84 -13.83 35.11
CA LEU A 754 8.40 -13.67 35.29
C LEU A 754 7.81 -12.42 34.62
N VAL A 755 8.58 -11.33 34.49
CA VAL A 755 8.09 -10.04 33.98
C VAL A 755 8.55 -9.77 32.54
N HIS A 756 9.80 -10.08 32.21
CA HIS A 756 10.38 -9.88 30.88
C HIS A 756 11.17 -11.12 30.43
N PRO A 757 10.49 -12.28 30.23
CA PRO A 757 11.16 -13.53 29.89
C PRO A 757 12.03 -13.36 28.65
N LEU A 758 13.25 -13.89 28.72
CA LEU A 758 14.12 -13.97 27.55
C LEU A 758 13.58 -15.00 26.56
N GLU A 759 13.72 -14.71 25.28
CA GLU A 759 13.32 -15.55 24.16
C GLU A 759 14.41 -15.53 23.10
N TYR A 760 14.53 -16.63 22.36
CA TYR A 760 15.40 -16.68 21.19
C TYR A 760 14.68 -16.00 20.04
N ARG A 761 15.23 -14.90 19.55
CA ARG A 761 14.68 -14.09 18.46
C ARG A 761 15.71 -13.96 17.35
N ARG A 762 15.23 -13.99 16.11
CA ARG A 762 16.03 -13.71 14.91
C ARG A 762 15.80 -12.26 14.51
N GLU A 763 16.86 -11.53 14.23
CA GLU A 763 16.80 -10.13 13.77
C GLU A 763 17.51 -9.99 12.43
N THR A 764 16.94 -9.19 11.53
CA THR A 764 17.43 -8.99 10.16
C THR A 764 18.51 -7.91 10.14
N THR A 765 19.69 -8.22 9.62
CA THR A 765 20.84 -7.30 9.60
C THR A 765 20.90 -6.49 8.30
N SER A 766 20.63 -7.12 7.16
CA SER A 766 20.66 -6.46 5.85
C SER A 766 19.74 -7.16 4.85
N VAL A 767 19.29 -6.36 3.87
CA VAL A 767 18.56 -6.81 2.69
C VAL A 767 19.40 -6.39 1.49
N ALA A 768 20.04 -7.35 0.82
CA ALA A 768 20.92 -7.11 -0.32
C ALA A 768 20.25 -7.53 -1.62
N ILE A 769 20.13 -6.61 -2.58
CA ILE A 769 19.59 -6.89 -3.92
C ILE A 769 20.75 -7.41 -4.79
N GLY A 770 20.64 -8.62 -5.32
CA GLY A 770 21.70 -9.24 -6.13
C GLY A 770 21.68 -8.79 -7.58
N GLU A 771 22.48 -7.76 -7.92
CA GLU A 771 22.54 -7.20 -9.29
C GLU A 771 22.84 -8.25 -10.37
N GLU A 772 23.67 -9.28 -10.09
CA GLU A 772 24.07 -10.30 -11.08
C GLU A 772 22.91 -11.18 -11.61
N GLN A 773 21.74 -11.20 -10.95
CA GLN A 773 20.52 -11.89 -11.45
C GLN A 773 19.24 -11.03 -11.33
N GLY A 774 19.39 -9.70 -11.21
CA GLY A 774 18.33 -8.70 -11.36
C GLY A 774 17.31 -8.58 -10.22
N HIS A 775 16.71 -9.69 -9.77
CA HIS A 775 15.50 -9.68 -8.95
C HIS A 775 15.49 -10.71 -7.79
N VAL A 776 16.68 -11.09 -7.31
CA VAL A 776 16.81 -11.96 -6.13
C VAL A 776 17.35 -11.16 -4.95
N VAL A 777 16.70 -11.31 -3.80
CA VAL A 777 16.92 -10.49 -2.60
C VAL A 777 17.44 -11.38 -1.47
N THR A 778 18.68 -11.13 -1.03
CA THR A 778 19.27 -11.85 0.10
C THR A 778 18.92 -11.15 1.41
N ILE A 779 18.16 -11.85 2.26
CA ILE A 779 17.81 -11.43 3.62
C ILE A 779 18.80 -12.07 4.59
N SER A 780 19.67 -11.27 5.22
CA SER A 780 20.56 -11.76 6.29
C SER A 780 19.89 -11.60 7.65
N SER A 781 19.92 -12.65 8.48
CA SER A 781 19.36 -12.60 9.84
C SER A 781 20.22 -13.39 10.83
N TYR A 782 20.23 -12.99 12.10
CA TYR A 782 21.01 -13.66 13.15
C TYR A 782 20.18 -13.87 14.42
N GLY A 783 20.52 -14.90 15.21
CA GLY A 783 19.80 -15.25 16.44
C GLY A 783 20.42 -14.64 17.71
N ARG A 784 19.59 -14.05 18.59
CA ARG A 784 20.00 -13.62 19.94
C ARG A 784 18.92 -13.84 20.99
N CYS A 785 19.33 -13.90 22.26
CA CYS A 785 18.40 -13.87 23.39
C CYS A 785 17.96 -12.42 23.66
N ALA A 786 16.65 -12.15 23.59
CA ALA A 786 16.06 -10.82 23.81
C ALA A 786 14.80 -10.90 24.69
N PRO A 787 14.41 -9.85 25.41
CA PRO A 787 13.13 -9.82 26.14
C PRO A 787 11.91 -9.96 25.23
N ALA A 788 10.89 -10.68 25.71
CA ALA A 788 9.67 -10.97 24.94
C ALA A 788 8.89 -9.72 24.47
N ASP A 789 9.03 -8.60 25.19
CA ASP A 789 8.37 -7.32 24.90
C ASP A 789 9.26 -6.33 24.12
N GLY A 790 10.48 -6.74 23.71
CA GLY A 790 11.44 -5.85 23.06
C GLY A 790 12.12 -4.85 23.99
N SER A 791 11.94 -4.98 25.32
CA SER A 791 12.57 -4.10 26.31
C SER A 791 14.10 -4.22 26.36
N SER A 792 14.76 -3.24 26.99
CA SER A 792 16.21 -3.25 27.15
C SER A 792 16.67 -4.31 28.15
N ILE A 793 17.45 -5.28 27.66
CA ILE A 793 18.06 -6.36 28.44
C ILE A 793 18.84 -5.88 29.69
N TRP A 794 19.34 -4.64 29.65
CA TRP A 794 20.10 -4.01 30.72
C TRP A 794 19.29 -3.73 32.00
N ALA A 795 17.95 -3.71 31.93
CA ALA A 795 17.08 -3.53 33.10
C ALA A 795 17.33 -4.57 34.20
N PHE A 796 17.66 -5.81 33.82
CA PHE A 796 17.95 -6.92 34.75
C PHE A 796 19.43 -7.34 34.73
N ALA A 797 20.09 -7.29 33.56
CA ALA A 797 21.51 -7.59 33.47
C ALA A 797 22.39 -6.56 34.23
N GLY A 798 22.01 -5.29 34.20
CA GLY A 798 22.72 -4.19 34.90
C GLY A 798 22.79 -4.40 36.42
N PRO A 799 21.65 -4.63 37.12
CA PRO A 799 21.63 -4.95 38.54
C PRO A 799 22.50 -6.17 38.92
N ILE A 800 22.48 -7.26 38.13
CA ILE A 800 23.27 -8.47 38.38
C ILE A 800 24.77 -8.15 38.31
N VAL A 801 25.22 -7.52 37.22
CA VAL A 801 26.62 -7.08 37.08
C VAL A 801 27.01 -6.11 38.19
N GLY A 802 26.10 -5.23 38.61
CA GLY A 802 26.28 -4.35 39.76
C GLY A 802 26.54 -5.11 41.08
N ILE A 803 25.71 -6.10 41.41
CA ILE A 803 25.87 -6.95 42.60
C ILE A 803 27.23 -7.68 42.56
N HIS A 804 27.58 -8.27 41.41
CA HIS A 804 28.83 -9.02 41.23
C HIS A 804 30.06 -8.13 41.39
N VAL A 805 30.07 -6.95 40.75
CA VAL A 805 31.15 -5.96 40.85
C VAL A 805 31.26 -5.40 42.27
N ILE A 806 30.15 -5.10 42.94
CA ILE A 806 30.16 -4.62 44.34
C ILE A 806 30.74 -5.69 45.28
N LEU A 807 30.31 -6.96 45.13
CA LEU A 807 30.84 -8.07 45.94
C LEU A 807 32.35 -8.27 45.72
N MET A 808 32.80 -8.13 44.47
CA MET A 808 34.21 -8.22 44.10
C MET A 808 35.03 -7.04 44.65
N ILE A 809 34.51 -5.81 44.62
CA ILE A 809 35.17 -4.65 45.25
C ILE A 809 35.26 -4.85 46.76
N VAL A 810 34.18 -5.25 47.43
CA VAL A 810 34.16 -5.53 48.88
C VAL A 810 35.17 -6.64 49.24
N THR A 811 35.25 -7.70 48.44
CA THR A 811 36.18 -8.81 48.69
C THR A 811 37.64 -8.37 48.54
N ASN A 812 37.97 -7.61 47.50
CA ASN A 812 39.32 -7.06 47.32
C ASN A 812 39.68 -6.02 48.41
N LEU A 813 38.73 -5.21 48.88
CA LEU A 813 38.94 -4.29 50.00
C LEU A 813 39.16 -5.02 51.34
N LEU A 814 38.45 -6.13 51.59
CA LEU A 814 38.67 -6.98 52.77
C LEU A 814 40.02 -7.71 52.69
N LEU A 815 40.44 -8.15 51.51
CA LEU A 815 41.77 -8.74 51.26
C LEU A 815 42.90 -7.74 51.49
N TYR A 816 42.72 -6.49 51.04
CA TYR A 816 43.66 -5.40 51.32
C TYR A 816 43.77 -5.10 52.82
N GLN A 817 42.66 -5.11 53.57
CA GLN A 817 42.68 -4.89 55.02
C GLN A 817 43.26 -6.05 55.85
N ILE A 818 43.72 -7.14 55.23
CA ILE A 818 44.38 -8.28 55.88
C ILE A 818 45.73 -8.65 55.23
N SER A 819 46.29 -7.80 54.38
CA SER A 819 47.59 -8.03 53.71
C SER A 819 48.76 -8.23 54.68
N ASP A 820 48.72 -7.54 55.81
CA ASP A 820 49.88 -7.33 56.70
C ASP A 820 50.04 -8.46 57.75
N LEU A 821 49.31 -9.56 57.60
CA LEU A 821 49.39 -10.74 58.44
C LEU A 821 50.65 -11.58 58.11
N GLU A 822 51.36 -12.05 59.14
CA GLU A 822 52.61 -12.83 59.03
C GLU A 822 52.56 -13.93 57.95
N ASP A 823 53.70 -14.20 57.31
CA ASP A 823 53.91 -15.27 56.30
C ASP A 823 53.49 -16.68 56.72
N ARG A 824 53.19 -16.88 58.01
CA ARG A 824 52.57 -18.08 58.59
C ARG A 824 51.19 -18.40 58.01
N TYR A 825 50.49 -17.45 57.38
CA TYR A 825 49.18 -17.65 56.75
C TYR A 825 49.21 -17.46 55.22
N GLN A 826 49.88 -18.36 54.50
CA GLN A 826 50.04 -18.24 53.04
C GLN A 826 48.73 -18.37 52.24
N GLU A 827 47.66 -18.95 52.81
CA GLU A 827 46.37 -19.11 52.12
C GLU A 827 45.77 -17.79 51.63
N GLN A 828 45.88 -16.69 52.40
CA GLN A 828 45.32 -15.39 52.00
C GLN A 828 45.96 -14.83 50.72
N LYS A 829 47.24 -15.15 50.45
CA LYS A 829 47.98 -14.65 49.28
C LYS A 829 47.42 -15.25 47.99
N TYR A 830 47.07 -16.53 48.00
CA TYR A 830 46.46 -17.22 46.87
C TYR A 830 44.98 -16.85 46.69
N VAL A 831 44.24 -16.63 47.78
CA VAL A 831 42.86 -16.07 47.73
C VAL A 831 42.87 -14.67 47.12
N ALA A 832 43.83 -13.82 47.49
CA ALA A 832 43.99 -12.48 46.93
C ALA A 832 44.34 -12.52 45.44
N LEU A 833 45.29 -13.37 45.04
CA LEU A 833 45.71 -13.52 43.64
C LEU A 833 44.56 -14.05 42.76
N ALA A 834 43.78 -15.03 43.24
CA ALA A 834 42.57 -15.49 42.55
C ALA A 834 41.54 -14.36 42.36
N SER A 835 41.31 -13.55 43.40
CA SER A 835 40.39 -12.41 43.35
C SER A 835 40.84 -11.31 42.37
N MET A 836 42.15 -11.03 42.29
CA MET A 836 42.71 -10.07 41.34
C MET A 836 42.65 -10.58 39.90
N TYR A 837 42.86 -11.88 39.67
CA TYR A 837 42.75 -12.50 38.36
C TYR A 837 41.32 -12.37 37.79
N VAL A 838 40.30 -12.71 38.57
CA VAL A 838 38.88 -12.58 38.18
C VAL A 838 38.52 -11.13 37.86
N PHE A 839 39.04 -10.18 38.66
CA PHE A 839 38.87 -8.75 38.39
C PHE A 839 39.49 -8.34 37.04
N GLN A 840 40.68 -8.83 36.71
CA GLN A 840 41.32 -8.57 35.41
C GLN A 840 40.53 -9.16 34.24
N VAL A 841 40.05 -10.41 34.35
CA VAL A 841 39.24 -11.06 33.31
C VAL A 841 37.93 -10.29 33.07
N LEU A 842 37.25 -9.81 34.12
CA LEU A 842 36.02 -9.02 33.96
C LEU A 842 36.30 -7.64 33.32
N VAL A 843 37.35 -6.94 33.76
CA VAL A 843 37.72 -5.61 33.25
C VAL A 843 38.15 -5.65 31.77
N ILE A 844 38.70 -6.76 31.30
CA ILE A 844 39.03 -6.96 29.87
C ILE A 844 37.81 -7.49 29.08
N GLY A 845 37.03 -8.40 29.67
CA GLY A 845 35.91 -9.05 29.00
C GLY A 845 34.74 -8.11 28.65
N LEU A 846 34.38 -7.19 29.55
CA LEU A 846 33.23 -6.30 29.33
C LEU A 846 33.41 -5.32 28.15
N PRO A 847 34.55 -4.62 27.99
CA PRO A 847 34.78 -3.78 26.81
C PRO A 847 34.87 -4.58 25.51
N VAL A 848 35.46 -5.78 25.54
CA VAL A 848 35.56 -6.64 24.34
C VAL A 848 34.16 -7.11 23.90
N LEU A 849 33.28 -7.48 24.84
CA LEU A 849 31.90 -7.87 24.53
C LEU A 849 31.11 -6.73 23.86
N PHE A 850 31.35 -5.47 24.25
CA PHE A 850 30.74 -4.30 23.61
C PHE A 850 31.33 -4.00 22.21
N SER A 851 32.62 -4.29 22.00
CA SER A 851 33.34 -3.96 20.76
C SER A 851 33.09 -4.92 19.59
N VAL A 852 32.40 -6.04 19.81
CA VAL A 852 32.24 -7.12 18.81
C VAL A 852 31.09 -6.86 17.81
N GLY A 853 30.13 -6.00 18.15
CA GLY A 853 28.92 -5.82 17.34
C GLY A 853 28.10 -7.11 17.23
N ASP A 854 27.30 -7.24 16.17
CA ASP A 854 26.25 -8.26 16.04
C ASP A 854 26.76 -9.66 15.61
N SER A 855 28.07 -9.89 15.66
CA SER A 855 28.68 -11.17 15.26
C SER A 855 28.42 -12.27 16.28
N THR A 856 27.40 -13.09 16.04
CA THR A 856 27.02 -14.28 16.84
C THR A 856 28.21 -15.15 17.25
N ALA A 857 29.07 -15.49 16.29
CA ALA A 857 30.26 -16.29 16.48
C ALA A 857 31.25 -15.66 17.49
N ALA A 858 31.50 -14.35 17.37
CA ALA A 858 32.45 -13.65 18.23
C ALA A 858 31.87 -13.32 19.61
N ILE A 859 30.58 -12.98 19.72
CA ILE A 859 29.88 -12.83 21.02
C ILE A 859 29.99 -14.14 21.81
N PHE A 860 29.64 -15.26 21.20
CA PHE A 860 29.67 -16.57 21.84
C PHE A 860 31.10 -16.97 22.27
N LEU A 861 32.12 -16.70 21.44
CA LEU A 861 33.52 -16.94 21.76
C LEU A 861 33.97 -16.12 22.98
N VAL A 862 33.66 -14.82 23.02
CA VAL A 862 34.04 -13.91 24.12
C VAL A 862 33.37 -14.32 25.43
N LEU A 863 32.05 -14.58 25.42
CA LEU A 863 31.32 -15.04 26.61
C LEU A 863 31.86 -16.38 27.13
N SER A 864 32.07 -17.35 26.24
CA SER A 864 32.63 -18.66 26.59
C SER A 864 34.02 -18.54 27.21
N GLY A 865 34.87 -17.67 26.64
CA GLY A 865 36.20 -17.38 27.18
C GLY A 865 36.16 -16.76 28.57
N VAL A 866 35.35 -15.72 28.77
CA VAL A 866 35.23 -15.02 30.08
C VAL A 866 34.72 -15.95 31.18
N ILE A 867 33.73 -16.80 30.91
CA ILE A 867 33.18 -17.74 31.90
C ILE A 867 34.23 -18.80 32.26
N ALA A 868 34.76 -19.52 31.27
CA ALA A 868 35.68 -20.63 31.51
C ALA A 868 37.02 -20.19 32.13
N LEU A 869 37.56 -19.04 31.72
CA LEU A 869 38.80 -18.51 32.31
C LEU A 869 38.61 -18.16 33.80
N ASN A 870 37.50 -17.52 34.17
CA ASN A 870 37.18 -17.23 35.56
C ASN A 870 37.08 -18.51 36.41
N ASP A 871 36.28 -19.48 35.96
CA ASP A 871 36.06 -20.74 36.66
C ASP A 871 37.38 -21.51 36.88
N VAL A 872 38.16 -21.69 35.81
CA VAL A 872 39.45 -22.41 35.82
C VAL A 872 40.50 -21.65 36.64
N GLY A 873 40.54 -20.33 36.58
CA GLY A 873 41.47 -19.50 37.35
C GLY A 873 41.25 -19.62 38.85
N ILE A 874 39.99 -19.49 39.31
CA ILE A 874 39.65 -19.63 40.73
C ILE A 874 39.99 -21.04 41.24
N LEU A 875 39.64 -22.09 40.49
CA LEU A 875 39.99 -23.46 40.85
C LEU A 875 41.51 -23.65 40.95
N SER A 876 42.26 -23.22 39.94
CA SER A 876 43.71 -23.42 39.85
C SER A 876 44.45 -22.72 40.99
N PHE A 877 44.19 -21.43 41.22
CA PHE A 877 44.90 -20.66 42.25
C PHE A 877 44.55 -21.10 43.68
N LEU A 878 43.37 -21.67 43.93
CA LEU A 878 42.98 -22.11 45.27
C LEU A 878 43.39 -23.56 45.59
N PHE A 879 43.38 -24.48 44.62
CA PHE A 879 43.66 -25.89 44.87
C PHE A 879 45.12 -26.30 44.61
N ILE A 880 45.80 -25.76 43.59
CA ILE A 880 47.19 -26.15 43.27
C ILE A 880 48.14 -25.91 44.46
N PRO A 881 48.13 -24.75 45.16
CA PRO A 881 48.97 -24.54 46.33
C PRO A 881 48.64 -25.52 47.47
N LYS A 882 47.36 -25.83 47.68
CA LYS A 882 46.91 -26.76 48.74
C LYS A 882 47.41 -28.19 48.51
N ILE A 883 47.44 -28.64 47.25
CA ILE A 883 48.06 -29.92 46.87
C ILE A 883 49.57 -29.90 47.19
N HIS A 884 50.25 -28.80 46.89
CA HIS A 884 51.69 -28.63 47.10
C HIS A 884 52.09 -28.53 48.59
N PHE A 885 51.35 -27.79 49.42
CA PHE A 885 51.59 -27.73 50.87
C PHE A 885 51.34 -29.08 51.53
N ARG A 886 50.34 -29.83 51.07
CA ARG A 886 50.08 -31.19 51.55
C ARG A 886 51.24 -32.13 51.24
N SER A 887 51.77 -32.12 50.02
CA SER A 887 52.85 -33.07 49.62
C SER A 887 54.21 -32.78 50.25
N LYS A 888 54.46 -31.53 50.70
CA LYS A 888 55.68 -31.16 51.44
C LYS A 888 55.59 -31.33 52.95
N GLY A 889 54.38 -31.41 53.52
CA GLY A 889 54.14 -31.39 54.95
C GLY A 889 54.24 -29.99 55.55
N LEU A 890 53.40 -29.71 56.55
CA LEU A 890 53.39 -28.43 57.26
C LEU A 890 54.15 -28.53 58.59
N ALA A 891 54.99 -27.54 58.88
CA ALA A 891 55.49 -27.31 60.24
C ALA A 891 54.34 -26.91 61.18
N GLU A 892 54.51 -27.17 62.48
CA GLU A 892 53.41 -27.24 63.46
C GLU A 892 52.49 -26.01 63.51
N GLY A 893 51.18 -26.28 63.56
CA GLY A 893 50.15 -25.26 63.75
C GLY A 893 49.87 -24.98 65.23
N ILE A 894 49.57 -23.71 65.54
CA ILE A 894 48.98 -23.27 66.81
C ILE A 894 47.71 -22.48 66.49
N GLY A 895 46.65 -22.67 67.28
CA GLY A 895 45.36 -22.02 67.06
C GLY A 895 45.45 -20.48 67.12
N ILE A 896 44.65 -19.81 66.26
CA ILE A 896 44.68 -18.35 66.07
C ILE A 896 44.45 -17.58 67.40
N GLY A 897 43.65 -18.14 68.31
CA GLY A 897 43.37 -17.56 69.64
C GLY A 897 44.48 -17.73 70.69
N GLU A 898 45.65 -18.25 70.31
CA GLU A 898 46.76 -18.54 71.23
C GLU A 898 48.11 -17.95 70.78
N SER A 899 48.33 -17.73 69.47
CA SER A 899 49.53 -17.03 68.96
C SER A 899 49.61 -15.57 69.46
N LEU A 900 48.48 -14.85 69.44
CA LEU A 900 48.36 -13.47 69.96
C LEU A 900 48.85 -13.34 71.42
N ARG A 901 48.60 -14.36 72.26
CA ARG A 901 48.95 -14.39 73.68
C ARG A 901 50.47 -14.37 73.94
N ARG A 902 51.29 -14.86 72.98
CA ARG A 902 52.76 -14.81 73.09
C ARG A 902 53.36 -13.45 72.75
N SER A 903 52.69 -12.63 71.94
CA SER A 903 53.20 -11.30 71.55
C SER A 903 53.21 -10.32 72.74
N THR A 904 52.12 -10.29 73.52
CA THR A 904 51.96 -9.37 74.65
C THR A 904 52.97 -9.64 75.77
N ASN A 905 53.17 -10.91 76.15
CA ASN A 905 54.11 -11.27 77.22
C ASN A 905 55.57 -10.95 76.84
N ARG A 906 55.93 -11.02 75.55
CA ARG A 906 57.30 -10.72 75.09
C ARG A 906 57.71 -9.26 75.31
N LYS A 907 56.75 -8.32 75.33
CA LYS A 907 57.01 -6.90 75.62
C LYS A 907 57.28 -6.61 77.11
N VAL A 908 56.82 -7.49 78.02
CA VAL A 908 57.18 -7.40 79.44
C VAL A 908 58.60 -7.95 79.65
N GLN A 909 58.86 -9.16 79.15
CA GLN A 909 60.14 -9.85 79.35
C GLN A 909 61.36 -9.11 78.73
N MET A 910 61.15 -8.31 77.68
CA MET A 910 62.19 -7.45 77.09
C MET A 910 62.60 -6.26 77.97
N ARG A 911 61.80 -5.83 78.97
CA ARG A 911 62.20 -4.72 79.88
C ARG A 911 63.16 -5.16 80.98
N GLU A 912 63.00 -6.37 81.51
CA GLU A 912 63.96 -6.96 82.46
C GLU A 912 65.36 -7.15 81.84
N LEU A 913 65.41 -7.70 80.62
CA LEU A 913 66.68 -8.05 79.97
C LEU A 913 67.59 -6.86 79.67
N SER A 914 67.04 -5.68 79.37
CA SER A 914 67.82 -4.46 79.11
C SER A 914 68.55 -3.90 80.36
N ARG A 915 68.29 -4.43 81.56
CA ARG A 915 68.96 -4.01 82.80
C ARG A 915 70.24 -4.82 83.10
N GLN A 916 70.51 -5.91 82.38
CA GLN A 916 71.50 -6.92 82.80
C GLN A 916 72.66 -7.14 81.83
N SER A 917 72.65 -6.52 80.64
CA SER A 917 73.73 -6.60 79.63
C SER A 917 74.55 -5.31 79.53
N GLY A 918 74.82 -4.67 80.68
CA GLY A 918 75.49 -3.37 80.80
C GLY A 918 76.91 -3.43 81.37
N LEU A 919 77.58 -4.58 81.25
CA LEU A 919 78.95 -4.84 81.73
C LEU A 919 79.55 -6.00 80.91
N ASP A 920 80.27 -5.67 79.83
CA ASP A 920 81.56 -6.25 79.41
C ASP A 920 81.95 -5.73 78.01
N SER A 921 83.26 -5.71 77.70
CA SER A 921 83.82 -4.79 76.69
C SER A 921 84.99 -5.36 75.88
N ASN A 922 85.11 -4.89 74.62
CA ASN A 922 86.24 -5.05 73.68
C ASN A 922 86.52 -6.51 73.22
N SER A 923 86.71 -6.78 71.92
CA SER A 923 87.67 -6.10 71.03
C SER A 923 87.20 -5.81 69.60
N SER A 924 87.78 -4.74 69.05
CA SER A 924 87.89 -4.31 67.63
C SER A 924 88.19 -5.44 66.61
N HIS A 925 87.85 -5.33 65.30
CA HIS A 925 88.15 -4.20 64.40
C HIS A 925 87.20 -3.99 63.19
N HIS A 926 87.43 -2.84 62.53
CA HIS A 926 87.02 -2.31 61.20
C HIS A 926 86.55 -3.26 60.06
N SER A 927 85.90 -2.77 58.98
CA SER A 927 85.10 -1.54 58.72
C SER A 927 84.63 -1.49 57.24
N SER A 928 83.34 -1.20 57.01
CA SER A 928 82.78 -0.37 55.92
C SER A 928 83.06 -0.62 54.41
N ARG A 929 81.93 -0.66 53.66
CA ARG A 929 81.65 0.00 52.35
C ARG A 929 82.18 -0.56 51.00
N SER A 930 81.20 -0.89 50.15
CA SER A 930 80.94 -0.28 48.82
C SER A 930 81.70 -0.73 47.54
N CYS A 931 80.97 -1.50 46.71
CA CYS A 931 80.76 -1.40 45.25
C CYS A 931 81.90 -1.28 44.20
N TYR A 932 81.69 -2.09 43.14
CA TYR A 932 82.02 -1.93 41.70
C TYR A 932 83.39 -2.32 41.10
N SER A 933 83.29 -2.76 39.83
CA SER A 933 84.30 -3.07 38.80
C SER A 933 85.02 -4.44 38.85
N ALA A 934 85.56 -5.01 37.76
CA ALA A 934 85.13 -5.16 36.34
C ALA A 934 86.23 -5.91 35.53
N ALA A 935 85.87 -6.86 34.65
CA ALA A 935 86.77 -7.58 33.70
C ALA A 935 85.94 -8.53 32.80
N SER A 936 86.35 -9.08 31.64
CA SER A 936 87.33 -8.78 30.55
C SER A 936 87.29 -10.01 29.57
N SER A 937 87.60 -10.04 28.27
CA SER A 937 88.07 -9.08 27.24
C SER A 937 87.98 -9.72 25.83
N ARG A 938 87.86 -8.90 24.75
CA ARG A 938 88.43 -9.14 23.38
C ARG A 938 87.79 -10.26 22.49
N LYS A 939 87.89 -10.26 21.14
CA LYS A 939 88.18 -9.25 20.07
C LYS A 939 87.93 -9.91 18.67
N GLN A 940 87.99 -9.12 17.60
CA GLN A 940 88.12 -9.47 16.15
C GLN A 940 86.82 -9.68 15.33
N GLN A 941 86.78 -9.43 14.00
CA GLN A 941 87.40 -8.36 13.18
C GLN A 941 86.84 -8.38 11.72
N ALA A 942 86.35 -7.25 11.18
CA ALA A 942 86.20 -6.96 9.72
C ALA A 942 85.25 -7.86 8.89
N LEU A 943 84.75 -7.54 7.67
CA LEU A 943 84.46 -6.27 6.96
C LEU A 943 83.35 -6.52 5.89
N HIS A 944 82.68 -5.44 5.42
CA HIS A 944 82.01 -5.23 4.11
C HIS A 944 81.35 -6.40 3.31
N LEU A 945 80.03 -6.36 2.98
CA LEU A 945 79.35 -5.57 1.91
C LEU A 945 79.51 -6.20 0.50
N GLY A 946 78.47 -6.54 -0.28
CA GLY A 946 77.01 -6.46 -0.09
C GLY A 946 76.25 -6.79 -1.41
N SER A 947 74.96 -6.38 -1.51
CA SER A 947 74.15 -6.25 -2.75
C SER A 947 73.35 -7.45 -3.32
N THR A 948 72.09 -7.15 -3.69
CA THR A 948 71.25 -7.65 -4.82
C THR A 948 70.89 -9.13 -5.04
N ALA A 949 69.60 -9.42 -4.78
CA ALA A 949 68.56 -9.83 -5.77
C ALA A 949 68.45 -11.28 -6.32
N ALA A 950 67.26 -11.51 -6.90
CA ALA A 950 66.85 -12.58 -7.84
C ALA A 950 66.60 -14.02 -7.32
N GLU A 951 65.30 -14.33 -7.17
CA GLU A 951 64.55 -15.33 -7.97
C GLU A 951 64.85 -16.85 -7.95
N SER A 952 63.75 -17.61 -7.91
CA SER A 952 63.49 -18.86 -8.67
C SER A 952 63.85 -20.26 -8.12
N THR A 953 62.82 -21.12 -8.21
CA THR A 953 62.85 -22.58 -8.55
C THR A 953 63.45 -23.65 -7.61
N THR A 954 62.50 -24.44 -7.05
CA THR A 954 62.38 -25.92 -7.09
C THR A 954 63.12 -26.87 -6.13
N ASP A 955 62.43 -28.01 -5.92
CA ASP A 955 62.89 -29.35 -5.54
C ASP A 955 63.26 -29.70 -4.07
N HIS A 956 62.20 -30.13 -3.36
CA HIS A 956 62.16 -31.35 -2.54
C HIS A 956 62.84 -32.57 -3.25
N PRO A 957 63.29 -33.65 -2.54
CA PRO A 957 62.57 -34.24 -1.39
C PRO A 957 63.40 -34.98 -0.29
N VAL A 958 62.68 -35.46 0.76
CA VAL A 958 63.06 -36.51 1.76
C VAL A 958 64.35 -36.28 2.59
N GLY A 959 64.36 -36.34 3.94
CA GLY A 959 63.27 -36.50 4.91
C GLY A 959 63.73 -37.07 6.27
N ASP A 960 62.75 -37.22 7.19
CA ASP A 960 62.77 -38.01 8.46
C ASP A 960 63.43 -37.42 9.75
N ARG A 961 62.84 -37.80 10.91
CA ARG A 961 63.30 -37.72 12.33
C ARG A 961 63.41 -36.39 13.12
N LYS A 962 62.32 -36.11 13.86
CA LYS A 962 62.21 -36.02 15.35
C LYS A 962 63.14 -35.09 16.20
N LYS A 963 62.46 -34.21 16.97
CA LYS A 963 62.80 -33.57 18.29
C LYS A 963 63.85 -34.31 19.14
N PRO A 964 64.76 -33.63 19.87
CA PRO A 964 64.46 -32.76 21.06
C PRO A 964 64.99 -31.30 20.92
N ASN A 965 64.65 -30.25 21.69
CA ASN A 965 64.03 -29.99 23.02
C ASN A 965 65.04 -29.50 24.09
N LEU A 966 64.84 -28.26 24.61
CA LEU A 966 65.57 -27.57 25.72
C LEU A 966 67.06 -27.17 25.45
N ASP A 967 67.68 -26.18 26.10
CA ASP A 967 67.25 -25.38 27.28
C ASP A 967 67.84 -23.95 27.42
N SER A 968 67.08 -23.08 28.11
CA SER A 968 67.47 -21.96 29.01
C SER A 968 68.46 -20.81 28.65
N ALA A 969 68.15 -19.63 29.24
CA ALA A 969 68.98 -18.42 29.46
C ALA A 969 69.34 -17.55 28.22
N ASN A 970 69.46 -16.21 28.31
CA ASN A 970 69.40 -15.31 29.48
C ASN A 970 68.69 -13.97 29.10
N PHE A 971 67.80 -13.45 29.96
CA PHE A 971 66.78 -12.44 29.54
C PHE A 971 67.07 -10.98 29.94
N ASN A 972 68.24 -10.68 30.50
CA ASN A 972 68.51 -9.36 31.12
C ASN A 972 69.14 -8.30 30.19
N GLU A 973 69.82 -8.68 29.10
CA GLU A 973 70.43 -7.75 28.14
C GLU A 973 69.36 -6.97 27.33
N LEU A 974 68.32 -7.67 26.87
CA LEU A 974 67.26 -7.12 26.00
C LEU A 974 66.48 -5.96 26.65
N LYS A 975 66.54 -5.85 27.98
CA LYS A 975 65.69 -4.92 28.75
C LYS A 975 66.23 -3.49 28.82
N TYR A 976 67.50 -3.26 28.52
CA TYR A 976 68.09 -1.92 28.53
C TYR A 976 68.10 -1.27 27.14
N ALA A 977 68.40 -2.02 26.07
CA ALA A 977 68.37 -1.49 24.69
C ALA A 977 67.00 -0.93 24.28
N ILE A 978 65.92 -1.66 24.59
CA ILE A 978 64.52 -1.27 24.28
C ILE A 978 64.07 -0.02 25.07
N LEU A 979 64.80 0.39 26.10
CA LEU A 979 64.50 1.60 26.89
C LEU A 979 65.17 2.86 26.30
N GLU A 980 66.31 2.72 25.63
CA GLU A 980 67.07 3.85 25.06
C GLU A 980 66.47 4.32 23.73
N GLU A 981 66.11 3.37 22.85
CA GLU A 981 65.40 3.63 21.58
C GLU A 981 64.05 4.33 21.80
N ARG A 982 63.33 3.95 22.86
CA ARG A 982 62.01 4.51 23.20
C ARG A 982 62.08 5.94 23.75
N CYS A 983 63.18 6.32 24.40
CA CYS A 983 63.42 7.70 24.82
C CYS A 983 63.68 8.61 23.61
N HIS A 984 64.47 8.16 22.62
CA HIS A 984 64.73 8.95 21.42
C HIS A 984 63.47 9.23 20.58
N LEU A 985 62.60 8.23 20.42
CA LEU A 985 61.30 8.41 19.73
C LEU A 985 60.39 9.40 20.45
N LEU A 986 60.30 9.34 21.79
CA LEU A 986 59.52 10.31 22.57
C LEU A 986 60.13 11.72 22.52
N GLU A 987 61.45 11.85 22.45
CA GLU A 987 62.13 13.13 22.26
C GLU A 987 61.96 13.72 20.84
N GLN A 988 61.56 12.93 19.85
CA GLN A 988 61.25 13.39 18.50
C GLN A 988 59.79 13.86 18.40
N GLN A 989 58.83 13.03 18.85
CA GLN A 989 57.40 13.40 18.86
C GLN A 989 57.12 14.64 19.73
N ASN A 990 57.81 14.82 20.86
CA ASN A 990 57.68 16.03 21.68
C ASN A 990 58.28 17.30 21.04
N ARG A 991 59.12 17.19 19.99
CA ARG A 991 59.58 18.34 19.21
C ARG A 991 58.58 18.73 18.13
N GLU A 992 58.05 17.75 17.39
CA GLU A 992 57.00 17.95 16.37
C GLU A 992 55.76 18.61 16.99
N LEU A 993 55.27 18.10 18.12
CA LEU A 993 54.14 18.68 18.87
C LEU A 993 54.45 20.10 19.42
N ALA A 994 55.71 20.40 19.75
CA ALA A 994 56.09 21.71 20.29
C ALA A 994 56.20 22.81 19.21
N ASP A 995 56.49 22.45 17.96
CA ASP A 995 56.46 23.38 16.84
C ASP A 995 55.02 23.57 16.31
N GLU A 996 54.18 22.52 16.32
CA GLU A 996 52.74 22.63 16.03
C GLU A 996 52.01 23.55 17.03
N ILE A 997 52.27 23.39 18.33
CA ILE A 997 51.76 24.29 19.38
C ILE A 997 52.31 25.73 19.22
N ARG A 998 53.50 25.92 18.64
CA ARG A 998 54.03 27.26 18.33
C ARG A 998 53.28 27.89 17.16
N HIS A 999 52.83 27.09 16.19
CA HIS A 999 52.09 27.57 15.03
C HIS A 999 50.63 27.96 15.35
N LEU A 1000 50.01 27.30 16.34
CA LEU A 1000 48.63 27.54 16.79
C LEU A 1000 48.47 28.72 17.78
N ARG A 1001 49.55 29.43 18.12
CA ARG A 1001 49.56 30.49 19.16
C ARG A 1001 49.99 31.86 18.63
N GLY A 1002 49.70 32.14 17.36
CA GLY A 1002 50.34 33.19 16.57
C GLY A 1002 49.45 34.19 15.83
N SER A 1003 48.13 34.25 16.08
CA SER A 1003 47.26 35.32 15.53
C SER A 1003 45.93 35.46 16.25
N ASP A 1004 45.78 36.53 17.05
CA ASP A 1004 44.53 36.97 17.71
C ASP A 1004 43.99 38.25 17.06
N LEU A 1005 42.68 38.25 16.69
CA LEU A 1005 41.75 39.42 16.69
C LEU A 1005 42.08 40.62 15.74
N PRO A 1006 41.20 41.64 15.59
CA PRO A 1006 39.85 41.86 16.14
C PRO A 1006 38.73 41.98 15.07
N ALA A 1007 37.59 42.61 15.40
CA ALA A 1007 36.32 42.59 14.66
C ALA A 1007 35.82 44.00 14.24
N GLU A 1008 34.69 44.02 13.48
CA GLU A 1008 33.88 45.17 13.04
C GLU A 1008 34.59 46.15 12.06
N GLU A 1009 33.92 46.88 11.15
CA GLU A 1009 32.49 47.19 10.96
C GLU A 1009 32.06 46.99 9.47
N ALA A 1010 30.87 47.43 9.05
CA ALA A 1010 30.23 47.05 7.76
C ALA A 1010 30.37 48.07 6.60
N ALA A 1011 29.94 47.64 5.40
CA ALA A 1011 29.77 48.43 4.15
C ALA A 1011 31.09 48.84 3.42
N PRO A 1012 31.08 49.26 2.12
CA PRO A 1012 29.91 49.61 1.30
C PRO A 1012 29.83 49.00 -0.13
N VAL A 1013 28.63 49.11 -0.71
CA VAL A 1013 28.36 49.12 -2.16
C VAL A 1013 28.35 50.57 -2.65
N ASN A 1014 28.76 50.84 -3.91
CA ASN A 1014 28.44 52.05 -4.70
C ASN A 1014 29.11 51.98 -6.08
N VAL A 1015 28.64 52.59 -7.18
CA VAL A 1015 27.37 53.28 -7.55
C VAL A 1015 27.31 53.27 -9.13
N ASP A 1016 26.23 53.50 -9.87
CA ASP A 1016 25.38 54.71 -9.94
C ASP A 1016 24.09 54.51 -10.76
N GLN A 1017 23.07 55.36 -10.52
CA GLN A 1017 21.92 55.84 -11.36
C GLN A 1017 21.18 54.88 -12.36
N THR A 1018 19.85 54.97 -12.63
CA THR A 1018 18.82 55.98 -12.29
C THR A 1018 17.39 55.37 -12.28
N GLU A 1019 16.55 55.85 -11.36
CA GLU A 1019 15.14 56.32 -11.49
C GLU A 1019 14.11 55.83 -12.55
N VAL A 1020 12.85 55.75 -12.06
CA VAL A 1020 11.57 56.24 -12.65
C VAL A 1020 10.80 55.40 -13.69
N SER A 1021 9.68 54.83 -13.19
CA SER A 1021 8.27 54.86 -13.67
C SER A 1021 7.82 54.43 -15.07
N ASP A 1022 6.52 54.05 -15.11
CA ASP A 1022 5.59 54.10 -16.26
C ASP A 1022 5.89 53.17 -17.46
N MET A 1023 5.00 53.01 -18.45
CA MET A 1023 3.55 52.77 -18.47
C MET A 1023 3.20 52.40 -19.94
N SER A 1024 2.19 51.54 -20.16
CA SER A 1024 1.38 51.43 -21.41
C SER A 1024 2.05 51.22 -22.81
N ILE A 1025 1.58 50.15 -23.47
CA ILE A 1025 0.98 50.14 -24.84
C ILE A 1025 1.81 50.64 -26.06
N GLY A 1026 1.96 49.75 -27.06
CA GLY A 1026 2.41 50.04 -28.44
C GLY A 1026 3.21 48.84 -29.00
N SER A 1027 2.78 48.02 -29.98
CA SER A 1027 1.78 48.07 -31.07
C SER A 1027 2.25 48.79 -32.36
N PHE A 1028 2.29 48.02 -33.46
CA PHE A 1028 2.85 48.35 -34.80
C PHE A 1028 4.35 48.70 -34.79
N GLY A 1029 5.17 48.41 -35.80
CA GLY A 1029 5.02 47.72 -37.11
C GLY A 1029 6.45 47.65 -37.71
N ASP A 1030 6.72 47.23 -38.95
CA ASP A 1030 5.90 46.64 -40.02
C ASP A 1030 6.89 46.05 -41.06
N GLU A 1031 6.42 45.21 -42.00
CA GLU A 1031 7.08 44.89 -43.30
C GLU A 1031 8.54 44.29 -43.31
N SER A 1032 9.03 43.59 -44.35
CA SER A 1032 8.42 42.92 -45.52
C SER A 1032 9.41 41.91 -46.16
N SER A 1033 8.88 40.97 -46.95
CA SER A 1033 9.58 40.10 -47.94
C SER A 1033 10.61 39.07 -47.44
N GLY A 1034 10.74 37.87 -48.04
CA GLY A 1034 9.90 37.21 -49.04
C GLY A 1034 10.67 36.30 -50.00
N SER A 1035 10.09 35.17 -50.42
CA SER A 1035 10.35 34.51 -51.73
C SER A 1035 9.37 33.34 -51.97
N SER A 1036 8.80 33.30 -53.19
CA SER A 1036 8.00 32.23 -53.82
C SER A 1036 6.98 31.50 -52.94
#